data_AF-A0A437R937-F1
#
_entry.id   AF-A0A437R937-F1
#
_cell.length_a   1.000
_cell.length_b   1.000
_cell.length_c   1.000
_cell.angle_alpha   90.00
_cell.angle_beta   90.00
_cell.angle_gamma   90.00
#
_symmetry.space_group_name_H-M   'P 1'
#
loop_
_entity.id
_entity.type
_entity.pdbx_description
1 polymer ?
#
loop_
_entity_poly.entity_id
_entity_poly.type
_entity_poly.pdbx_seq_one_letter_code
_entity_poly.pdbx_strand_id
1 'polypeptide(L)'
;MTEEEARQVLLLQALETAPTPPGQRPVWGADDSAWATRQALAAVGEGAAPAAFVKARAEMALQRLLPRDAALQRWLARRGWHPAWVLLALVLGAAAGLLADQLGAPQRVNLLAPAVWAVVAWNLAVYLVLLLPLPHWPGGGLRAALAQLGLRVPGGDGATARAGALWAEHAAPLMRHRAALVLHSGAAALAAGLVAGLYLRGLVLDYRAGWQSTFLDATAVQQALGWLLAPASALTGIAVPEVAPLQLAPGADAAASAAPWIHLYAATLGLAVVLPRTLLALWAARRASAQARRFPLKLDTPYFEALHPLMRPGRPHVLRLLWVAAPADLPAPALFGVPWAPAPAAGEPFTVLRGELGDELQLLCAPPGLEAAAEAPAAGGTPWWATVAQVFGFAGGRAAADPLPALREQVAAVLLHTRAGAQRPAWLARLGRPVVVLLEDSAEPDATAPTTLPARQRADGWLPEGRLLQALAAALDDDLRLQRLTASWQAAQAARFDALVAELADTLAEVATTHEALADEGSLLSRGGEAEAARTRLEQRLDTSLQGHLQRLQVLLWGAAESAVLAGGEGAALRSATGEGTALRARVGEGRAALVGGALSGALVGLKADLLSGGLTLGAGAVAGGLLGALGAAGAARGLNLVRGTDRSFVAWDEAALTRFTETLLQRALGAAHGLAPEEAAQRLAPALAARQGQLATLWRARRKTCANPGEAAALALSLQAPLADTLVQALGGPGRHA
;
A
#
# COMPACT_ATOMS: atom_id res chain seq x y z
N MET A 1 -12.78 -0.94 -17.63
CA MET A 1 -14.12 -0.77 -17.02
C MET A 1 -15.07 -0.13 -18.01
N THR A 2 -16.38 -0.30 -17.83
CA THR A 2 -17.44 0.33 -18.62
C THR A 2 -17.72 1.76 -18.13
N GLU A 3 -18.48 2.54 -18.90
CA GLU A 3 -18.95 3.88 -18.52
C GLU A 3 -19.70 3.88 -17.18
N GLU A 4 -20.57 2.89 -16.96
CA GLU A 4 -21.38 2.78 -15.74
C GLU A 4 -20.51 2.44 -14.53
N GLU A 5 -19.59 1.49 -14.68
CA GLU A 5 -18.61 1.14 -13.64
C GLU A 5 -17.74 2.35 -13.27
N ALA A 6 -17.27 3.13 -14.25
CA ALA A 6 -16.49 4.34 -14.00
C ALA A 6 -17.30 5.41 -13.24
N ARG A 7 -18.60 5.58 -13.55
CA ARG A 7 -19.49 6.49 -12.81
C ARG A 7 -19.61 6.09 -11.34
N GLN A 8 -19.75 4.79 -11.08
CA GLN A 8 -19.82 4.25 -9.73
C GLN A 8 -18.53 4.51 -8.94
N VAL A 9 -17.37 4.25 -9.56
CA VAL A 9 -16.06 4.50 -8.95
C VAL A 9 -15.86 5.99 -8.63
N LEU A 10 -16.15 6.87 -9.58
CA LEU A 10 -15.99 8.32 -9.40
C LEU A 10 -16.97 8.89 -8.36
N LEU A 11 -18.17 8.31 -8.24
CA LEU A 11 -19.11 8.68 -7.18
C LEU A 11 -18.58 8.31 -5.79
N LEU A 12 -18.03 7.11 -5.63
CA LEU A 12 -17.41 6.69 -4.38
C LEU A 12 -16.20 7.58 -4.03
N GLN A 13 -15.34 7.86 -5.00
CA GLN A 13 -14.22 8.79 -4.82
C GLN A 13 -14.68 10.18 -4.36
N ALA A 14 -15.78 10.67 -4.94
CA ALA A 14 -16.34 11.96 -4.56
C ALA A 14 -16.86 11.97 -3.11
N LEU A 15 -17.46 10.86 -2.65
CA LEU A 15 -17.91 10.72 -1.26
C LEU A 15 -16.74 10.69 -0.28
N GLU A 16 -15.67 9.97 -0.62
CA GLU A 16 -14.49 9.82 0.25
C GLU A 16 -13.63 11.08 0.31
N THR A 17 -13.69 11.93 -0.71
CA THR A 17 -12.91 13.17 -0.79
C THR A 17 -13.74 14.43 -0.52
N ALA A 18 -15.04 14.31 -0.30
CA ALA A 18 -15.89 15.43 0.03
C ALA A 18 -15.68 15.84 1.50
N PRO A 19 -15.50 17.15 1.79
CA PRO A 19 -15.43 17.62 3.16
C PRO A 19 -16.77 17.41 3.87
N THR A 20 -16.74 16.85 5.08
CA THR A 20 -17.92 16.69 5.92
C THR A 20 -18.38 18.05 6.45
N PRO A 21 -19.66 18.44 6.27
CA PRO A 21 -20.18 19.68 6.85
C PRO A 21 -20.06 19.69 8.39
N PRO A 22 -19.79 20.85 9.02
CA PRO A 22 -19.71 20.94 10.47
C PRO A 22 -21.03 20.48 11.12
N GLY A 23 -20.93 19.62 12.14
CA GLY A 23 -22.08 19.17 12.95
C GLY A 23 -22.89 18.00 12.38
N GLN A 24 -22.51 17.41 11.24
CA GLN A 24 -23.14 16.21 10.69
C GLN A 24 -22.19 15.01 10.71
N ARG A 25 -22.71 13.82 11.02
CA ARG A 25 -21.94 12.58 10.86
C ARG A 25 -21.82 12.25 9.36
N PRO A 26 -20.64 11.83 8.89
CA PRO A 26 -20.49 11.45 7.49
C PRO A 26 -21.32 10.20 7.18
N VAL A 27 -22.02 10.23 6.03
CA VAL A 27 -22.82 9.10 5.53
C VAL A 27 -21.95 7.87 5.20
N TRP A 28 -20.65 8.10 5.00
CA TRP A 28 -19.62 7.11 4.72
C TRP A 28 -18.42 7.32 5.65
N GLY A 29 -18.11 6.33 6.49
CA GLY A 29 -17.03 6.41 7.48
C GLY A 29 -15.84 5.49 7.18
N ALA A 30 -14.80 5.55 8.02
CA ALA A 30 -13.62 4.70 7.91
C ALA A 30 -13.97 3.20 8.00
N ASP A 31 -14.91 2.82 8.89
CA ASP A 31 -15.36 1.43 9.04
C ASP A 31 -16.06 0.89 7.79
N ASP A 32 -16.89 1.72 7.15
CA ASP A 32 -17.58 1.35 5.91
C ASP A 32 -16.58 1.22 4.74
N SER A 33 -15.59 2.12 4.66
CA SER A 33 -14.48 2.04 3.70
C SER A 33 -13.64 0.77 3.88
N ALA A 34 -13.30 0.42 5.14
CA ALA A 34 -12.56 -0.79 5.47
C ALA A 34 -13.37 -2.06 5.15
N TRP A 35 -14.67 -2.06 5.45
CA TRP A 35 -15.56 -3.16 5.10
C TRP A 35 -15.65 -3.38 3.58
N ALA A 36 -15.86 -2.31 2.79
CA ALA A 36 -15.95 -2.40 1.34
C ALA A 36 -14.64 -2.90 0.72
N THR A 37 -13.51 -2.48 1.29
CA THR A 37 -12.17 -2.93 0.87
C THR A 37 -11.98 -4.42 1.14
N ARG A 38 -12.27 -4.91 2.36
CA ARG A 38 -12.17 -6.34 2.70
C ARG A 38 -13.06 -7.21 1.81
N GLN A 39 -14.31 -6.79 1.59
CA GLN A 39 -15.24 -7.53 0.75
C GLN A 39 -14.85 -7.53 -0.72
N ALA A 40 -14.29 -6.42 -1.23
CA ALA A 40 -13.75 -6.37 -2.57
C ALA A 40 -12.59 -7.36 -2.73
N LEU A 41 -11.66 -7.40 -1.77
CA LEU A 41 -10.53 -8.34 -1.77
C LEU A 41 -10.99 -9.80 -1.73
N ALA A 42 -11.96 -10.12 -0.87
CA ALA A 42 -12.54 -11.46 -0.81
C ALA A 42 -13.19 -11.87 -2.14
N ALA A 43 -13.76 -10.92 -2.88
CA ALA A 43 -14.40 -11.19 -4.17
C ALA A 43 -13.41 -11.30 -5.35
N VAL A 44 -12.33 -10.52 -5.37
CA VAL A 44 -11.40 -10.48 -6.52
C VAL A 44 -10.12 -11.27 -6.32
N GLY A 45 -9.73 -11.56 -5.08
CA GLY A 45 -8.49 -12.23 -4.71
C GLY A 45 -7.26 -11.31 -4.67
N GLU A 46 -6.18 -11.78 -4.01
CA GLU A 46 -4.95 -11.02 -3.74
C GLU A 46 -4.06 -10.74 -4.96
N GLY A 47 -4.36 -11.34 -6.12
CA GLY A 47 -3.63 -11.13 -7.38
C GLY A 47 -4.41 -10.34 -8.43
N ALA A 48 -5.56 -9.74 -8.06
CA ALA A 48 -6.43 -9.09 -9.02
C ALA A 48 -5.82 -7.83 -9.65
N ALA A 49 -6.18 -7.55 -10.91
CA ALA A 49 -5.80 -6.31 -11.55
C ALA A 49 -6.41 -5.08 -10.83
N PRO A 50 -5.71 -3.92 -10.77
CA PRO A 50 -6.20 -2.71 -10.10
C PRO A 50 -7.63 -2.30 -10.46
N ALA A 51 -7.96 -2.39 -11.76
CA ALA A 51 -9.28 -2.03 -12.26
C ALA A 51 -10.39 -2.98 -11.77
N ALA A 52 -10.07 -4.27 -11.55
CA ALA A 52 -11.03 -5.24 -11.02
C ALA A 52 -11.29 -4.97 -9.53
N PHE A 53 -10.24 -4.69 -8.75
CA PHE A 53 -10.36 -4.32 -7.34
C PHE A 53 -11.18 -3.05 -7.13
N VAL A 54 -10.87 -1.96 -7.84
CA VAL A 54 -11.59 -0.68 -7.69
C VAL A 54 -13.06 -0.81 -8.09
N LYS A 55 -13.35 -1.57 -9.15
CA LYS A 55 -14.73 -1.87 -9.56
C LYS A 55 -15.47 -2.60 -8.44
N ALA A 56 -14.93 -3.71 -7.95
CA ALA A 56 -15.57 -4.51 -6.91
C ALA A 56 -15.78 -3.71 -5.62
N ARG A 57 -14.81 -2.87 -5.24
CA ARG A 57 -14.92 -1.96 -4.09
C ARG A 57 -16.04 -0.96 -4.27
N ALA A 58 -16.15 -0.33 -5.44
CA ALA A 58 -17.23 0.61 -5.74
C ALA A 58 -18.60 -0.07 -5.71
N GLU A 59 -18.74 -1.26 -6.29
CA GLU A 59 -19.99 -2.04 -6.26
C GLU A 59 -20.41 -2.36 -4.82
N MET A 60 -19.48 -2.86 -4.00
CA MET A 60 -19.78 -3.22 -2.60
C MET A 60 -20.16 -2.02 -1.75
N ALA A 61 -19.43 -0.91 -1.91
CA ALA A 61 -19.73 0.34 -1.21
C ALA A 61 -21.12 0.88 -1.59
N LEU A 62 -21.43 0.91 -2.88
CA LEU A 62 -22.68 1.46 -3.37
C LEU A 62 -23.90 0.62 -3.01
N GLN A 63 -23.77 -0.70 -2.84
CA GLN A 63 -24.85 -1.55 -2.31
C GLN A 63 -25.33 -1.10 -0.93
N ARG A 64 -24.42 -0.60 -0.07
CA ARG A 64 -24.76 -0.04 1.25
C ARG A 64 -25.17 1.43 1.20
N LEU A 65 -24.52 2.22 0.34
CA LEU A 65 -24.73 3.66 0.27
C LEU A 65 -26.03 4.04 -0.43
N LEU A 66 -26.37 3.39 -1.54
CA LEU A 66 -27.51 3.78 -2.35
C LEU A 66 -28.84 3.72 -1.59
N PRO A 67 -29.14 2.69 -0.78
CA PRO A 67 -30.37 2.68 0.02
C PRO A 67 -30.47 3.81 1.05
N ARG A 68 -29.34 4.39 1.47
CA ARG A 68 -29.27 5.42 2.51
C ARG A 68 -29.43 6.84 1.96
N ASP A 69 -29.15 7.07 0.67
CA ASP A 69 -29.20 8.39 0.05
C ASP A 69 -29.80 8.37 -1.36
N ALA A 70 -31.02 8.90 -1.47
CA ALA A 70 -31.76 9.02 -2.73
C ALA A 70 -31.13 10.03 -3.70
N ALA A 71 -30.29 10.97 -3.25
CA ALA A 71 -29.54 11.86 -4.13
C ALA A 71 -28.47 11.08 -4.91
N LEU A 72 -27.78 10.13 -4.27
CA LEU A 72 -26.80 9.26 -4.93
C LEU A 72 -27.46 8.35 -5.98
N GLN A 73 -28.63 7.77 -5.65
CA GLN A 73 -29.42 6.98 -6.60
C GLN A 73 -29.82 7.81 -7.82
N ARG A 74 -30.35 9.02 -7.59
CA ARG A 74 -30.73 9.94 -8.69
C ARG A 74 -29.53 10.32 -9.53
N TRP A 75 -28.36 10.53 -8.92
CA TRP A 75 -27.14 10.85 -9.66
C TRP A 75 -26.71 9.70 -10.59
N LEU A 76 -26.70 8.45 -10.10
CA LEU A 76 -26.35 7.29 -10.94
C LEU A 76 -27.37 7.05 -12.05
N ALA A 77 -28.67 7.11 -11.72
CA ALA A 77 -29.75 6.90 -12.69
C ALA A 77 -29.76 7.94 -13.83
N ARG A 78 -29.25 9.17 -13.58
CA ARG A 78 -29.17 10.24 -14.58
C ARG A 78 -28.08 9.95 -15.61
N ARG A 79 -28.49 9.59 -16.82
CA ARG A 79 -27.59 9.50 -17.98
C ARG A 79 -27.40 10.88 -18.61
N GLY A 80 -26.15 11.35 -18.67
CA GLY A 80 -25.79 12.59 -19.39
C GLY A 80 -25.92 12.49 -20.91
N TRP A 81 -26.10 11.28 -21.45
CA TRP A 81 -26.29 11.02 -22.88
C TRP A 81 -27.49 10.10 -23.11
N HIS A 82 -28.31 10.44 -24.11
CA HIS A 82 -29.44 9.65 -24.56
C HIS A 82 -29.43 9.51 -26.09
N PRO A 83 -29.66 8.31 -26.66
CA PRO A 83 -29.65 8.12 -28.12
C PRO A 83 -30.71 8.96 -28.86
N ALA A 84 -31.78 9.38 -28.17
CA ALA A 84 -32.79 10.26 -28.73
C ALA A 84 -32.24 11.61 -29.22
N TRP A 85 -31.07 12.07 -28.74
CA TRP A 85 -30.44 13.29 -29.28
C TRP A 85 -30.04 13.13 -30.74
N VAL A 86 -29.63 11.92 -31.16
CA VAL A 86 -29.33 11.63 -32.56
C VAL A 86 -30.62 11.64 -33.37
N LEU A 87 -31.68 11.00 -32.88
CA LEU A 87 -32.99 11.00 -33.53
C LEU A 87 -33.52 12.43 -33.70
N LEU A 88 -33.44 13.23 -32.64
CA LEU A 88 -33.86 14.63 -32.67
C LEU A 88 -33.04 15.43 -33.71
N ALA A 89 -31.73 15.26 -33.75
CA ALA A 89 -30.89 15.92 -34.75
C ALA A 89 -31.20 15.46 -36.18
N LEU A 90 -31.51 14.19 -36.39
CA LEU A 90 -31.95 13.67 -37.70
C LEU A 90 -33.27 14.31 -38.12
N VAL A 91 -34.27 14.34 -37.23
CA VAL A 91 -35.60 14.92 -37.51
C VAL A 91 -35.49 16.42 -37.76
N LEU A 92 -34.84 17.17 -36.87
CA LEU A 92 -34.66 18.62 -37.02
C LEU A 92 -33.82 18.97 -38.24
N GLY A 93 -32.77 18.20 -38.51
CA GLY A 93 -31.94 18.37 -39.71
C GLY A 93 -32.77 18.16 -40.98
N ALA A 94 -33.45 17.01 -41.11
CA ALA A 94 -34.27 16.69 -42.27
C ALA A 94 -35.39 17.72 -42.48
N ALA A 95 -36.09 18.12 -41.41
CA ALA A 95 -37.12 19.15 -41.49
C ALA A 95 -36.54 20.50 -41.92
N ALA A 96 -35.42 20.94 -41.35
CA ALA A 96 -34.75 22.18 -41.74
C ALA A 96 -34.25 22.14 -43.19
N GLY A 97 -33.74 21.00 -43.67
CA GLY A 97 -33.34 20.80 -45.07
C GLY A 97 -34.53 20.90 -46.02
N LEU A 98 -35.64 20.24 -45.70
CA LEU A 98 -36.89 20.31 -46.46
C LEU A 98 -37.45 21.74 -46.50
N LEU A 99 -37.37 22.47 -45.38
CA LEU A 99 -37.81 23.86 -45.29
C LEU A 99 -36.86 24.85 -45.97
N ALA A 100 -35.56 24.58 -46.00
CA ALA A 100 -34.58 25.45 -46.65
C ALA A 100 -34.84 25.61 -48.15
N ASP A 101 -35.39 24.58 -48.79
CA ASP A 101 -35.84 24.64 -50.18
C ASP A 101 -37.03 25.63 -50.35
N GLN A 102 -37.82 25.89 -49.30
CA GLN A 102 -38.96 26.84 -49.30
C GLN A 102 -38.58 28.32 -49.33
N LEU A 103 -37.30 28.65 -49.20
CA LEU A 103 -36.82 30.03 -49.27
C LEU A 103 -36.64 30.53 -50.72
N GLY A 104 -36.89 29.69 -51.74
CA GLY A 104 -36.83 30.02 -53.16
C GLY A 104 -38.19 30.38 -53.78
N ALA A 105 -38.17 30.93 -55.01
CA ALA A 105 -39.39 31.22 -55.75
C ALA A 105 -40.19 29.93 -56.04
N PRO A 106 -41.52 29.92 -55.89
CA PRO A 106 -42.34 28.70 -55.79
C PRO A 106 -42.35 27.81 -57.04
N GLN A 107 -41.94 28.30 -58.21
CA GLN A 107 -42.07 27.58 -59.50
C GLN A 107 -40.74 27.42 -60.29
N ARG A 108 -39.56 27.73 -59.73
CA ARG A 108 -38.28 27.68 -60.48
C ARG A 108 -37.07 27.22 -59.67
N VAL A 109 -36.24 26.33 -60.24
CA VAL A 109 -34.89 26.03 -59.70
C VAL A 109 -33.99 27.13 -60.24
N ASN A 110 -33.50 28.00 -59.35
CA ASN A 110 -32.36 28.85 -59.69
C ASN A 110 -31.10 27.99 -59.74
N LEU A 111 -30.37 27.93 -60.86
CA LEU A 111 -29.15 27.13 -60.96
C LEU A 111 -28.04 27.64 -60.02
N LEU A 112 -28.06 28.93 -59.70
CA LEU A 112 -27.18 29.51 -58.68
C LEU A 112 -27.81 29.43 -57.28
N ALA A 113 -28.73 28.49 -57.05
CA ALA A 113 -29.48 28.30 -55.81
C ALA A 113 -28.59 28.51 -54.58
N PRO A 114 -28.78 29.61 -53.83
CA PRO A 114 -27.90 29.95 -52.71
C PRO A 114 -27.87 28.84 -51.65
N ALA A 115 -28.97 28.11 -51.46
CA ALA A 115 -29.08 27.08 -50.44
C ALA A 115 -28.15 25.86 -50.69
N VAL A 116 -28.16 25.28 -51.89
CA VAL A 116 -27.32 24.10 -52.22
C VAL A 116 -25.84 24.45 -52.11
N TRP A 117 -25.44 25.55 -52.75
CA TRP A 117 -24.04 25.97 -52.76
C TRP A 117 -23.56 26.47 -51.39
N ALA A 118 -24.40 27.12 -50.60
CA ALA A 118 -24.06 27.47 -49.21
C ALA A 118 -23.82 26.23 -48.35
N VAL A 119 -24.67 25.19 -48.47
CA VAL A 119 -24.48 23.93 -47.75
C VAL A 119 -23.19 23.24 -48.18
N VAL A 120 -22.90 23.17 -49.49
CA VAL A 120 -21.65 22.58 -49.99
C VAL A 120 -20.43 23.36 -49.51
N ALA A 121 -20.41 24.68 -49.70
CA ALA A 121 -19.29 25.54 -49.31
C ALA A 121 -19.02 25.48 -47.81
N TRP A 122 -20.07 25.52 -46.98
CA TRP A 122 -19.95 25.37 -45.53
C TRP A 122 -19.35 24.01 -45.15
N ASN A 123 -19.77 22.93 -45.82
CA ASN A 123 -19.23 21.60 -45.56
C ASN A 123 -17.75 21.50 -45.93
N LEU A 124 -17.36 22.04 -47.08
CA LEU A 124 -15.95 22.09 -47.50
C LEU A 124 -15.10 22.88 -46.50
N ALA A 125 -15.59 24.03 -46.01
CA ALA A 125 -14.92 24.79 -44.97
C ALA A 125 -14.76 23.99 -43.67
N VAL A 126 -15.79 23.26 -43.24
CA VAL A 126 -15.69 22.38 -42.06
C VAL A 126 -14.67 21.27 -42.27
N TYR A 127 -14.60 20.65 -43.46
CA TYR A 127 -13.60 19.61 -43.72
C TYR A 127 -12.19 20.17 -43.74
N LEU A 128 -11.99 21.37 -44.31
CA LEU A 128 -10.71 22.06 -44.26
C LEU A 128 -10.28 22.33 -42.81
N VAL A 129 -11.18 22.81 -41.96
CA VAL A 129 -10.94 23.02 -40.52
C VAL A 129 -10.61 21.70 -39.81
N LEU A 130 -11.21 20.58 -40.21
CA LEU A 130 -10.91 19.26 -39.62
C LEU A 130 -9.56 18.69 -40.05
N LEU A 131 -9.07 19.05 -41.25
CA LEU A 131 -7.79 18.59 -41.78
C LEU A 131 -6.61 19.46 -41.33
N LEU A 132 -6.84 20.76 -41.10
CA LEU A 132 -5.80 21.69 -40.69
C LEU A 132 -5.56 21.63 -39.17
N PRO A 133 -4.30 21.66 -38.70
CA PRO A 133 -3.96 21.74 -37.29
C PRO A 133 -4.15 23.18 -36.78
N LEU A 134 -5.40 23.63 -36.71
CA LEU A 134 -5.73 24.98 -36.26
C LEU A 134 -5.54 25.11 -34.73
N PRO A 135 -5.01 26.25 -34.25
CA PRO A 135 -4.91 26.52 -32.82
C PRO A 135 -6.29 26.51 -32.17
N HIS A 136 -6.36 25.97 -30.94
CA HIS A 136 -7.61 25.82 -30.21
C HIS A 136 -8.27 27.17 -29.94
N TRP A 137 -9.52 27.36 -30.38
CA TRP A 137 -10.25 28.60 -30.14
C TRP A 137 -10.63 28.76 -28.65
N PRO A 138 -10.30 29.91 -28.01
CA PRO A 138 -10.68 30.17 -26.62
C PRO A 138 -12.21 30.24 -26.51
N GLY A 139 -12.78 29.48 -25.57
CA GLY A 139 -14.23 29.35 -25.38
C GLY A 139 -14.85 28.07 -25.99
N GLY A 140 -14.14 27.39 -26.89
CA GLY A 140 -14.59 26.13 -27.50
C GLY A 140 -15.73 26.30 -28.51
N GLY A 141 -15.67 25.58 -29.64
CA GLY A 141 -16.74 25.63 -30.66
C GLY A 141 -18.05 24.93 -30.23
N LEU A 142 -19.06 24.93 -31.11
CA LEU A 142 -20.36 24.27 -30.89
C LEU A 142 -20.25 22.82 -30.40
N ARG A 143 -19.25 22.07 -30.89
CA ARG A 143 -18.95 20.70 -30.43
C ARG A 143 -18.58 20.66 -28.94
N ALA A 144 -17.80 21.62 -28.46
CA ALA A 144 -17.42 21.72 -27.06
C ALA A 144 -18.61 22.15 -26.19
N ALA A 145 -19.43 23.10 -26.66
CA ALA A 145 -20.65 23.53 -25.95
C ALA A 145 -21.66 22.37 -25.78
N LEU A 146 -21.93 21.61 -26.84
CA LEU A 146 -22.78 20.41 -26.76
C LEU A 146 -22.17 19.34 -25.86
N ALA A 147 -20.84 19.18 -25.90
CA ALA A 147 -20.17 18.26 -25.00
C ALA A 147 -20.33 18.69 -23.53
N GLN A 148 -20.18 19.97 -23.23
CA GLN A 148 -20.41 20.49 -21.88
C GLN A 148 -21.85 20.30 -21.43
N LEU A 149 -22.84 20.45 -22.33
CA LEU A 149 -24.25 20.21 -22.00
C LEU A 149 -24.51 18.76 -21.56
N GLY A 150 -23.86 17.78 -22.20
CA GLY A 150 -23.92 16.38 -21.76
C GLY A 150 -23.14 16.07 -20.48
N LEU A 151 -22.25 16.96 -20.05
CA LEU A 151 -21.50 16.87 -18.79
C LEU A 151 -22.17 17.63 -17.64
N ARG A 152 -23.15 18.50 -17.92
CA ARG A 152 -23.87 19.25 -16.90
C ARG A 152 -24.67 18.29 -16.02
N VAL A 153 -24.33 18.26 -14.74
CA VAL A 153 -25.13 17.62 -13.70
C VAL A 153 -25.83 18.74 -12.93
N PRO A 154 -27.16 18.88 -13.01
CA PRO A 154 -27.87 19.93 -12.29
C PRO A 154 -27.89 19.66 -10.79
N GLY A 155 -27.58 20.70 -10.01
CA GLY A 155 -28.01 20.91 -8.62
C GLY A 155 -27.83 19.71 -7.69
N GLY A 156 -26.69 19.67 -7.01
CA GLY A 156 -26.44 18.77 -5.89
C GLY A 156 -25.37 19.38 -5.00
N ASP A 157 -25.47 19.17 -3.70
CA ASP A 157 -24.52 19.72 -2.72
C ASP A 157 -23.47 18.67 -2.35
N GLY A 158 -22.32 19.14 -1.84
CA GLY A 158 -21.24 18.30 -1.33
C GLY A 158 -20.74 17.26 -2.32
N ALA A 159 -20.91 15.97 -1.98
CA ALA A 159 -20.36 14.84 -2.73
C ALA A 159 -20.92 14.72 -4.16
N THR A 160 -22.18 15.08 -4.40
CA THR A 160 -22.78 14.95 -5.75
C THR A 160 -22.26 16.01 -6.73
N ALA A 161 -21.97 17.22 -6.27
CA ALA A 161 -21.28 18.25 -7.05
C ALA A 161 -19.84 17.82 -7.39
N ARG A 162 -19.11 17.29 -6.39
CA ARG A 162 -17.76 16.76 -6.57
C ARG A 162 -17.73 15.61 -7.58
N ALA A 163 -18.70 14.69 -7.50
CA ALA A 163 -18.87 13.60 -8.46
C ALA A 163 -19.13 14.13 -9.88
N GLY A 164 -19.95 15.18 -10.01
CA GLY A 164 -20.18 15.86 -11.28
C GLY A 164 -18.90 16.45 -11.89
N ALA A 165 -18.05 17.08 -11.07
CA ALA A 165 -16.78 17.66 -11.52
C ALA A 165 -15.78 16.57 -11.97
N LEU A 166 -15.60 15.52 -11.16
CA LEU A 166 -14.74 14.38 -11.50
C LEU A 166 -15.24 13.67 -12.78
N TRP A 167 -16.56 13.52 -12.92
CA TRP A 167 -17.16 12.99 -14.14
C TRP A 167 -16.89 13.87 -15.35
N ALA A 168 -17.04 15.18 -15.23
CA ALA A 168 -16.82 16.11 -16.33
C ALA A 168 -15.38 16.06 -16.85
N GLU A 169 -14.40 15.95 -15.94
CA GLU A 169 -12.98 15.82 -16.28
C GLU A 169 -12.71 14.56 -17.11
N HIS A 170 -13.19 13.40 -16.65
CA HIS A 170 -12.87 12.12 -17.27
C HIS A 170 -13.73 11.80 -18.49
N ALA A 171 -14.99 12.24 -18.53
CA ALA A 171 -15.93 11.93 -19.61
C ALA A 171 -15.86 12.91 -20.79
N ALA A 172 -15.07 13.99 -20.70
CA ALA A 172 -14.93 14.98 -21.78
C ALA A 172 -14.53 14.39 -23.15
N PRO A 173 -13.60 13.41 -23.28
CA PRO A 173 -13.31 12.76 -24.56
C PRO A 173 -14.53 12.01 -25.14
N LEU A 174 -15.23 11.24 -24.31
CA LEU A 174 -16.41 10.48 -24.69
C LEU A 174 -17.53 11.41 -25.18
N MET A 175 -17.78 12.50 -24.43
CA MET A 175 -18.84 13.43 -24.77
C MET A 175 -18.53 14.24 -26.04
N ARG A 176 -17.26 14.51 -26.35
CA ARG A 176 -16.86 15.09 -27.64
C ARG A 176 -17.20 14.21 -28.83
N HIS A 177 -17.04 12.88 -28.72
CA HIS A 177 -17.44 11.95 -29.78
C HIS A 177 -18.96 11.88 -29.93
N ARG A 178 -19.71 11.89 -28.83
CA ARG A 178 -21.18 11.95 -28.83
C ARG A 178 -21.71 13.24 -29.47
N ALA A 179 -21.14 14.38 -29.13
CA ALA A 179 -21.46 15.66 -29.75
C ALA A 179 -21.14 15.66 -31.26
N ALA A 180 -20.00 15.08 -31.67
CA ALA A 180 -19.67 14.92 -33.07
C ALA A 180 -20.70 14.06 -33.81
N LEU A 181 -21.14 12.94 -33.22
CA LEU A 181 -22.19 12.09 -33.78
C LEU A 181 -23.48 12.88 -34.02
N VAL A 182 -23.97 13.64 -33.04
CA VAL A 182 -25.18 14.48 -33.18
C VAL A 182 -25.02 15.49 -34.33
N LEU A 183 -23.91 16.22 -34.36
CA LEU A 183 -23.66 17.26 -35.35
C LEU A 183 -23.52 16.70 -36.78
N HIS A 184 -22.81 15.59 -36.96
CA HIS A 184 -22.64 14.97 -38.27
C HIS A 184 -23.95 14.34 -38.76
N SER A 185 -24.70 13.66 -37.89
CA SER A 185 -26.02 13.12 -38.22
C SER A 185 -26.99 14.23 -38.61
N GLY A 186 -27.04 15.33 -37.86
CA GLY A 186 -27.89 16.49 -38.18
C GLY A 186 -27.52 17.14 -39.52
N ALA A 187 -26.22 17.30 -39.80
CA ALA A 187 -25.76 17.85 -41.08
C ALA A 187 -26.07 16.93 -42.28
N ALA A 188 -25.89 15.61 -42.11
CA ALA A 188 -26.26 14.63 -43.13
C ALA A 188 -27.77 14.65 -43.40
N ALA A 189 -28.58 14.69 -42.34
CA ALA A 189 -30.03 14.76 -42.45
C ALA A 189 -30.51 16.06 -43.09
N LEU A 190 -29.86 17.20 -42.80
CA LEU A 190 -30.15 18.48 -43.45
C LEU A 190 -29.91 18.42 -44.96
N ALA A 191 -28.78 17.87 -45.39
CA ALA A 191 -28.52 17.68 -46.81
C ALA A 191 -29.49 16.68 -47.45
N ALA A 192 -29.82 15.58 -46.77
CA ALA A 192 -30.81 14.61 -47.25
C ALA A 192 -32.23 15.21 -47.35
N GLY A 193 -32.62 16.04 -46.38
CA GLY A 193 -33.89 16.77 -46.39
C GLY A 193 -33.97 17.79 -47.53
N LEU A 194 -32.85 18.48 -47.82
CA LEU A 194 -32.76 19.38 -48.97
C LEU A 194 -32.91 18.61 -50.29
N VAL A 195 -32.24 17.46 -50.42
CA VAL A 195 -32.40 16.56 -51.58
C VAL A 195 -33.86 16.08 -51.71
N ALA A 196 -34.48 15.68 -50.60
CA ALA A 196 -35.87 15.25 -50.59
C ALA A 196 -36.82 16.39 -50.99
N GLY A 197 -36.56 17.63 -50.56
CA GLY A 197 -37.33 18.81 -50.97
C GLY A 197 -37.26 19.07 -52.47
N LEU A 198 -36.06 19.02 -53.05
CA LEU A 198 -35.84 19.18 -54.49
C LEU A 198 -36.62 18.12 -55.29
N TYR A 199 -36.59 16.85 -54.86
CA TYR A 199 -37.34 15.78 -55.52
C TYR A 199 -38.85 15.89 -55.32
N LEU A 200 -39.31 16.23 -54.11
CA LEU A 200 -40.74 16.38 -53.83
C LEU A 200 -41.35 17.46 -54.74
N ARG A 201 -40.64 18.57 -54.94
CA ARG A 201 -41.07 19.60 -55.88
C ARG A 201 -40.98 19.16 -57.33
N GLY A 202 -39.91 18.50 -57.74
CA GLY A 202 -39.79 17.99 -59.11
C GLY A 202 -40.87 16.97 -59.48
N LEU A 203 -41.44 16.27 -58.49
CA LEU A 203 -42.53 15.31 -58.68
C LEU A 203 -43.93 15.94 -58.60
N VAL A 204 -44.12 16.96 -57.76
CA VAL A 204 -45.44 17.57 -57.48
C VAL A 204 -45.69 18.83 -58.31
N LEU A 205 -44.64 19.55 -58.72
CA LEU A 205 -44.68 20.82 -59.44
C LEU A 205 -43.86 20.73 -60.73
N ASP A 206 -44.29 21.43 -61.78
CA ASP A 206 -43.55 21.52 -63.06
C ASP A 206 -42.37 22.49 -62.94
N TYR A 207 -41.30 22.03 -62.28
CA TYR A 207 -40.17 22.88 -61.93
C TYR A 207 -39.28 23.15 -63.14
N ARG A 208 -39.08 24.44 -63.43
CA ARG A 208 -38.29 24.90 -64.58
C ARG A 208 -36.94 25.44 -64.13
N ALA A 209 -35.89 25.12 -64.89
CA ALA A 209 -34.52 25.55 -64.63
C ALA A 209 -34.24 26.90 -65.27
N GLY A 210 -33.62 27.81 -64.52
CA GLY A 210 -33.13 29.08 -65.03
C GLY A 210 -32.12 29.73 -64.10
N TRP A 211 -31.40 30.74 -64.58
CA TRP A 211 -30.47 31.51 -63.76
C TRP A 211 -30.43 32.97 -64.18
N GLN A 212 -30.03 33.81 -63.23
CA GLN A 212 -29.87 35.25 -63.41
C GLN A 212 -28.60 35.69 -62.67
N SER A 213 -27.81 36.56 -63.28
CA SER A 213 -26.68 37.22 -62.64
C SER A 213 -26.48 38.59 -63.24
N THR A 214 -26.22 39.59 -62.39
CA THR A 214 -25.81 40.93 -62.81
C THR A 214 -24.32 40.99 -63.19
N PHE A 215 -23.52 40.02 -62.73
CA PHE A 215 -22.06 40.06 -62.81
C PHE A 215 -21.43 38.95 -63.66
N LEU A 216 -22.13 37.83 -63.86
CA LEU A 216 -21.59 36.66 -64.54
C LEU A 216 -22.28 36.45 -65.88
N ASP A 217 -21.48 36.17 -66.91
CA ASP A 217 -21.96 35.76 -68.23
C ASP A 217 -22.17 34.23 -68.30
N ALA A 218 -22.81 33.77 -69.37
CA ALA A 218 -23.13 32.34 -69.54
C ALA A 218 -21.87 31.47 -69.58
N THR A 219 -20.77 31.97 -70.13
CA THR A 219 -19.49 31.25 -70.21
C THR A 219 -18.91 31.00 -68.83
N ALA A 220 -18.84 32.02 -67.97
CA ALA A 220 -18.34 31.87 -66.60
C ALA A 220 -19.21 30.91 -65.79
N VAL A 221 -20.54 30.99 -65.93
CA VAL A 221 -21.47 30.07 -65.24
C VAL A 221 -21.31 28.64 -65.74
N GLN A 222 -21.15 28.40 -67.06
CA GLN A 222 -20.91 27.08 -67.63
C GLN A 222 -19.62 26.47 -67.08
N GLN A 223 -18.54 27.25 -67.03
CA GLN A 223 -17.25 26.79 -66.50
C GLN A 223 -17.33 26.45 -65.01
N ALA A 224 -17.95 27.32 -64.21
CA ALA A 224 -18.10 27.11 -62.77
C ALA A 224 -18.95 25.86 -62.47
N LEU A 225 -20.13 25.73 -63.09
CA LEU A 225 -20.99 24.57 -62.90
C LEU A 225 -20.39 23.30 -63.50
N GLY A 226 -19.69 23.40 -64.63
CA GLY A 226 -18.95 22.28 -65.23
C GLY A 226 -17.91 21.72 -64.26
N TRP A 227 -17.15 22.59 -63.57
CA TRP A 227 -16.16 22.15 -62.58
C TRP A 227 -16.81 21.62 -61.30
N LEU A 228 -17.78 22.34 -60.73
CA LEU A 228 -18.42 21.96 -59.47
C LEU A 228 -19.25 20.68 -59.58
N LEU A 229 -19.91 20.47 -60.72
CA LEU A 229 -20.77 19.30 -60.97
C LEU A 229 -20.01 18.15 -61.65
N ALA A 230 -18.74 18.31 -62.05
CA ALA A 230 -17.97 17.25 -62.70
C ALA A 230 -18.00 15.91 -61.93
N PRO A 231 -17.83 15.86 -60.59
CA PRO A 231 -17.89 14.60 -59.85
C PRO A 231 -19.28 13.96 -59.90
N ALA A 232 -20.33 14.78 -59.83
CA ALA A 232 -21.71 14.31 -59.90
C ALA A 232 -22.06 13.82 -61.32
N SER A 233 -21.58 14.52 -62.35
CA SER A 233 -21.74 14.13 -63.75
C SER A 233 -21.05 12.79 -64.03
N ALA A 234 -19.81 12.62 -63.56
CA ALA A 234 -19.08 11.36 -63.67
C ALA A 234 -19.79 10.20 -62.94
N LEU A 235 -20.39 10.45 -61.77
CA LEU A 235 -21.11 9.43 -61.00
C LEU A 235 -22.45 9.04 -61.64
N THR A 236 -23.21 10.02 -62.12
CA THR A 236 -24.57 9.82 -62.62
C THR A 236 -24.65 9.48 -64.11
N GLY A 237 -23.58 9.76 -64.87
CA GLY A 237 -23.58 9.67 -66.33
C GLY A 237 -24.34 10.81 -67.01
N ILE A 238 -24.87 11.77 -66.26
CA ILE A 238 -25.62 12.92 -66.79
C ILE A 238 -24.62 14.02 -67.12
N ALA A 239 -24.51 14.40 -68.40
CA ALA A 239 -23.69 15.55 -68.81
C ALA A 239 -24.28 16.86 -68.25
N VAL A 240 -23.42 17.82 -67.90
CA VAL A 240 -23.85 19.15 -67.45
C VAL A 240 -24.52 19.88 -68.62
N PRO A 241 -25.84 20.19 -68.55
CA PRO A 241 -26.54 20.84 -69.66
C PRO A 241 -26.00 22.25 -69.95
N GLU A 242 -26.19 22.73 -71.18
CA GLU A 242 -25.80 24.10 -71.54
C GLU A 242 -26.63 25.14 -70.75
N VAL A 243 -25.94 26.12 -70.17
CA VAL A 243 -26.57 27.16 -69.33
C VAL A 243 -26.98 28.40 -70.11
N ALA A 244 -26.43 28.64 -71.30
CA ALA A 244 -26.74 29.82 -72.11
C ALA A 244 -28.24 29.93 -72.46
N PRO A 245 -28.94 28.84 -72.87
CA PRO A 245 -30.38 28.87 -73.11
C PRO A 245 -31.23 29.06 -71.84
N LEU A 246 -30.62 28.97 -70.65
CA LEU A 246 -31.27 29.01 -69.34
C LEU A 246 -31.14 30.39 -68.67
N GLN A 247 -30.47 31.35 -69.31
CA GLN A 247 -30.32 32.70 -68.79
C GLN A 247 -31.64 33.48 -68.96
N LEU A 248 -32.21 33.94 -67.85
CA LEU A 248 -33.50 34.63 -67.87
C LEU A 248 -33.30 36.15 -67.90
N ALA A 249 -34.02 36.83 -68.80
CA ALA A 249 -34.18 38.27 -68.74
C ALA A 249 -35.02 38.69 -67.51
N PRO A 250 -34.88 39.93 -67.01
CA PRO A 250 -35.72 40.44 -65.93
C PRO A 250 -37.21 40.30 -66.30
N GLY A 251 -37.98 39.58 -65.47
CA GLY A 251 -39.41 39.34 -65.69
C GLY A 251 -39.77 38.17 -66.62
N ALA A 252 -38.80 37.42 -67.16
CA ALA A 252 -39.05 36.24 -67.99
C ALA A 252 -39.25 34.95 -67.16
N ASP A 253 -40.12 34.06 -67.65
CA ASP A 253 -40.38 32.74 -67.06
C ASP A 253 -39.43 31.67 -67.61
N ALA A 254 -39.08 30.70 -66.76
CA ALA A 254 -38.22 29.59 -67.13
C ALA A 254 -38.99 28.52 -67.92
N ALA A 255 -38.40 27.98 -69.00
CA ALA A 255 -39.04 26.99 -69.85
C ALA A 255 -38.35 25.60 -69.84
N ALA A 256 -37.07 25.53 -69.48
CA ALA A 256 -36.33 24.27 -69.54
C ALA A 256 -36.63 23.35 -68.34
N SER A 257 -36.57 22.03 -68.56
CA SER A 257 -36.78 21.05 -67.49
C SER A 257 -35.67 21.13 -66.43
N ALA A 258 -36.05 21.13 -65.15
CA ALA A 258 -35.10 21.07 -64.04
C ALA A 258 -34.62 19.65 -63.68
N ALA A 259 -35.18 18.59 -64.28
CA ALA A 259 -34.91 17.22 -63.85
C ALA A 259 -33.40 16.81 -63.90
N PRO A 260 -32.64 17.08 -64.98
CA PRO A 260 -31.20 16.77 -65.00
C PRO A 260 -30.42 17.51 -63.91
N TRP A 261 -30.81 18.75 -63.61
CA TRP A 261 -30.19 19.58 -62.58
C TRP A 261 -30.48 19.06 -61.17
N ILE A 262 -31.70 18.59 -60.90
CA ILE A 262 -32.07 18.00 -59.61
C ILE A 262 -31.21 16.76 -59.34
N HIS A 263 -31.00 15.89 -60.33
CA HIS A 263 -30.13 14.72 -60.18
C HIS A 263 -28.66 15.10 -59.92
N LEU A 264 -28.13 16.07 -60.67
CA LEU A 264 -26.75 16.55 -60.48
C LEU A 264 -26.55 17.22 -59.11
N TYR A 265 -27.50 18.03 -58.63
CA TYR A 265 -27.44 18.62 -57.29
C TYR A 265 -27.62 17.57 -56.20
N ALA A 266 -28.52 16.61 -56.36
CA ALA A 266 -28.69 15.51 -55.42
C ALA A 266 -27.42 14.66 -55.30
N ALA A 267 -26.79 14.33 -56.43
CA ALA A 267 -25.52 13.59 -56.45
C ALA A 267 -24.37 14.42 -55.83
N THR A 268 -24.31 15.72 -56.11
CA THR A 268 -23.31 16.62 -55.50
C THR A 268 -23.47 16.69 -53.99
N LEU A 269 -24.69 16.90 -53.48
CA LEU A 269 -24.98 16.89 -52.04
C LEU A 269 -24.71 15.51 -51.43
N GLY A 270 -25.03 14.45 -52.16
CA GLY A 270 -24.71 13.06 -51.80
C GLY A 270 -23.21 12.86 -51.56
N LEU A 271 -22.40 13.23 -52.54
CA LEU A 271 -20.94 13.05 -52.51
C LEU A 271 -20.23 14.02 -51.57
N ALA A 272 -20.57 15.31 -51.59
CA ALA A 272 -19.87 16.34 -50.83
C ALA A 272 -20.35 16.43 -49.38
N VAL A 273 -21.57 15.98 -49.07
CA VAL A 273 -22.17 16.19 -47.74
C VAL A 273 -22.68 14.90 -47.12
N VAL A 274 -23.69 14.24 -47.72
CA VAL A 274 -24.38 13.12 -47.06
C VAL A 274 -23.42 11.97 -46.79
N LEU A 275 -22.66 11.53 -47.79
CA LEU A 275 -21.70 10.43 -47.66
C LEU A 275 -20.58 10.74 -46.64
N PRO A 276 -19.79 11.82 -46.78
CA PRO A 276 -18.72 12.12 -45.83
C PRO A 276 -19.26 12.37 -44.41
N ARG A 277 -20.40 13.06 -44.24
CA ARG A 277 -20.98 13.28 -42.91
C ARG A 277 -21.49 12.00 -42.27
N THR A 278 -22.11 11.10 -43.02
CA THR A 278 -22.55 9.80 -42.48
C THR A 278 -21.35 8.94 -42.08
N LEU A 279 -20.28 8.92 -42.87
CA LEU A 279 -19.02 8.23 -42.51
C LEU A 279 -18.40 8.80 -41.23
N LEU A 280 -18.33 10.13 -41.09
CA LEU A 280 -17.85 10.79 -39.87
C LEU A 280 -18.75 10.51 -38.66
N ALA A 281 -20.08 10.47 -38.85
CA ALA A 281 -21.02 10.10 -37.80
C ALA A 281 -20.80 8.65 -37.35
N LEU A 282 -20.66 7.70 -38.29
CA LEU A 282 -20.38 6.29 -37.98
C LEU A 282 -19.03 6.13 -37.26
N TRP A 283 -18.00 6.86 -37.68
CA TRP A 283 -16.70 6.86 -37.00
C TRP A 283 -16.83 7.40 -35.56
N ALA A 284 -17.54 8.51 -35.36
CA ALA A 284 -17.80 9.07 -34.05
C ALA A 284 -18.61 8.12 -33.16
N ALA A 285 -19.62 7.44 -33.71
CA ALA A 285 -20.40 6.41 -33.01
C ALA A 285 -19.53 5.22 -32.57
N ARG A 286 -18.66 4.73 -33.46
CA ARG A 286 -17.71 3.65 -33.14
C ARG A 286 -16.74 4.05 -32.03
N ARG A 287 -16.16 5.26 -32.11
CA ARG A 287 -15.27 5.79 -31.06
C ARG A 287 -15.99 5.99 -29.73
N ALA A 288 -17.20 6.56 -29.74
CA ALA A 288 -18.01 6.72 -28.53
C ALA A 288 -18.39 5.38 -27.91
N SER A 289 -18.79 4.39 -28.73
CA SER A 289 -19.12 3.05 -28.24
C SER A 289 -17.90 2.33 -27.66
N ALA A 290 -16.75 2.42 -28.33
CA ALA A 290 -15.50 1.83 -27.86
C ALA A 290 -15.08 2.44 -26.50
N GLN A 291 -15.12 3.77 -26.36
CA GLN A 291 -14.80 4.45 -25.09
C GLN A 291 -15.85 4.19 -24.00
N ALA A 292 -17.13 4.06 -24.32
CA ALA A 292 -18.15 3.72 -23.33
C ALA A 292 -18.00 2.28 -22.82
N ARG A 293 -17.57 1.35 -23.67
CA ARG A 293 -17.30 -0.05 -23.28
C ARG A 293 -15.97 -0.22 -22.55
N ARG A 294 -14.95 0.56 -22.94
CA ARG A 294 -13.61 0.57 -22.36
C ARG A 294 -13.27 1.99 -21.94
N PHE A 295 -13.88 2.42 -20.85
CA PHE A 295 -13.70 3.76 -20.30
C PHE A 295 -12.28 3.90 -19.74
N PRO A 296 -11.48 4.87 -20.22
CA PRO A 296 -10.10 5.06 -19.77
C PRO A 296 -10.08 5.89 -18.49
N LEU A 297 -10.34 5.23 -17.36
CA LEU A 297 -10.13 5.83 -16.04
C LEU A 297 -8.65 5.68 -15.64
N LYS A 298 -8.00 6.80 -15.31
CA LYS A 298 -6.63 6.81 -14.81
C LYS A 298 -6.62 6.36 -13.35
N LEU A 299 -5.97 5.23 -13.08
CA LEU A 299 -5.89 4.62 -11.75
C LEU A 299 -4.57 4.92 -11.03
N ASP A 300 -3.64 5.57 -11.72
CA ASP A 300 -2.33 6.04 -11.27
C ASP A 300 -2.40 7.41 -10.60
N THR A 301 -3.46 7.66 -9.83
CA THR A 301 -3.63 8.91 -9.09
C THR A 301 -3.39 8.69 -7.60
N PRO A 302 -2.94 9.71 -6.84
CA PRO A 302 -2.66 9.57 -5.40
C PRO A 302 -3.84 9.00 -4.60
N TYR A 303 -5.07 9.34 -4.99
CA TYR A 303 -6.29 8.80 -4.36
C TYR A 303 -6.35 7.28 -4.52
N PHE A 304 -6.29 6.78 -5.76
CA PHE A 304 -6.43 5.35 -6.06
C PHE A 304 -5.28 4.55 -5.49
N GLU A 305 -4.07 5.08 -5.60
CA GLU A 305 -2.87 4.50 -5.05
C GLU A 305 -2.89 4.33 -3.52
N ALA A 306 -3.59 5.20 -2.80
CA ALA A 306 -3.74 5.12 -1.34
C ALA A 306 -4.77 4.08 -0.88
N LEU A 307 -5.61 3.54 -1.78
CA LEU A 307 -6.71 2.66 -1.40
C LEU A 307 -6.26 1.27 -0.95
N HIS A 308 -5.30 0.66 -1.66
CA HIS A 308 -4.84 -0.70 -1.38
C HIS A 308 -3.53 -1.03 -2.12
N PRO A 309 -2.64 -1.89 -1.59
CA PRO A 309 -1.42 -2.35 -2.28
C PRO A 309 -1.65 -2.90 -3.70
N LEU A 310 -2.80 -3.53 -3.95
CA LEU A 310 -3.22 -3.99 -5.30
C LEU A 310 -3.25 -2.87 -6.36
N MET A 311 -3.36 -1.61 -5.95
CA MET A 311 -3.35 -0.44 -6.84
C MET A 311 -1.97 -0.06 -7.33
N ARG A 312 -0.93 -0.68 -6.77
CA ARG A 312 0.48 -0.50 -7.12
C ARG A 312 1.12 -1.86 -7.45
N PRO A 313 0.60 -2.60 -8.45
CA PRO A 313 1.07 -3.94 -8.76
C PRO A 313 2.55 -3.89 -9.13
N GLY A 314 3.40 -4.54 -8.33
CA GLY A 314 4.85 -4.65 -8.58
C GLY A 314 5.74 -3.59 -7.93
N ARG A 315 5.26 -2.76 -6.99
CA ARG A 315 6.14 -1.89 -6.18
C ARG A 315 5.89 -2.09 -4.69
N PRO A 316 6.77 -2.80 -3.95
CA PRO A 316 6.83 -2.64 -2.50
C PRO A 316 7.07 -1.15 -2.19
N HIS A 317 6.43 -0.65 -1.15
CA HIS A 317 6.71 0.69 -0.63
C HIS A 317 8.02 0.65 0.14
N VAL A 318 9.11 0.74 -0.60
CA VAL A 318 10.45 0.70 -0.02
C VAL A 318 10.75 2.05 0.63
N LEU A 319 10.96 2.03 1.95
CA LEU A 319 11.64 3.07 2.70
C LEU A 319 13.09 2.63 2.87
N ARG A 320 14.04 3.31 2.21
CA ARG A 320 15.45 2.93 2.24
C ARG A 320 16.26 3.89 3.10
N LEU A 321 17.01 3.35 4.05
CA LEU A 321 17.95 4.10 4.88
C LEU A 321 19.38 3.76 4.46
N LEU A 322 20.27 4.75 4.48
CA LEU A 322 21.70 4.54 4.25
C LEU A 322 22.37 4.15 5.57
N TRP A 323 22.97 2.96 5.63
CA TRP A 323 23.79 2.52 6.77
C TRP A 323 25.22 3.04 6.62
N VAL A 324 25.72 3.71 7.67
CA VAL A 324 27.08 4.25 7.73
C VAL A 324 27.70 3.89 9.08
N ALA A 325 28.84 3.20 9.08
CA ALA A 325 29.64 2.95 10.27
C ALA A 325 30.87 3.87 10.28
N ALA A 326 31.09 4.57 11.39
CA ALA A 326 32.23 5.47 11.58
C ALA A 326 32.88 5.26 12.96
N PRO A 327 34.08 4.66 13.04
CA PRO A 327 34.90 4.11 11.95
C PRO A 327 34.31 2.85 11.30
N ALA A 328 34.78 2.49 10.10
CA ALA A 328 34.19 1.44 9.26
C ALA A 328 34.30 0.01 9.83
N ASP A 329 35.19 -0.21 10.79
CA ASP A 329 35.44 -1.47 11.49
C ASP A 329 34.49 -1.71 12.68
N LEU A 330 33.57 -0.78 12.93
CA LEU A 330 32.67 -0.85 14.07
C LEU A 330 31.60 -1.95 13.85
N PRO A 331 31.42 -2.90 14.79
CA PRO A 331 30.54 -4.04 14.60
C PRO A 331 29.08 -3.59 14.55
N ALA A 332 28.38 -3.92 13.47
CA ALA A 332 26.99 -3.51 13.31
C ALA A 332 26.06 -4.27 14.29
N PRO A 333 25.16 -3.56 14.99
CA PRO A 333 24.18 -4.18 15.85
C PRO A 333 23.11 -4.91 15.03
N ALA A 334 22.48 -5.93 15.62
CA ALA A 334 21.27 -6.51 15.04
C ALA A 334 20.13 -5.50 15.09
N LEU A 335 19.45 -5.27 13.96
CA LEU A 335 18.36 -4.31 13.83
C LEU A 335 17.06 -5.07 13.54
N PHE A 336 16.00 -4.78 14.29
CA PHE A 336 14.69 -5.43 14.17
C PHE A 336 14.76 -6.98 14.28
N GLY A 337 15.70 -7.48 15.07
CA GLY A 337 15.93 -8.93 15.24
C GLY A 337 16.64 -9.60 14.06
N VAL A 338 17.07 -8.84 13.05
CA VAL A 338 17.82 -9.36 11.91
C VAL A 338 19.31 -9.12 12.14
N PRO A 339 20.16 -10.17 12.17
CA PRO A 339 21.60 -10.00 12.27
C PRO A 339 22.13 -9.32 11.01
N TRP A 340 23.04 -8.36 11.18
CA TRP A 340 23.68 -7.66 10.06
C TRP A 340 24.77 -8.51 9.35
N ALA A 341 25.12 -9.68 9.89
CA ALA A 341 26.27 -10.48 9.44
C ALA A 341 25.84 -11.76 8.69
N PRO A 342 26.51 -12.10 7.56
CA PRO A 342 27.56 -11.34 6.90
C PRO A 342 27.01 -10.08 6.22
N ALA A 343 27.78 -8.98 6.29
CA ALA A 343 27.35 -7.69 5.77
C ALA A 343 27.02 -7.81 4.27
N PRO A 344 25.83 -7.35 3.82
CA PRO A 344 25.46 -7.39 2.40
C PRO A 344 26.47 -6.58 1.58
N ALA A 345 26.72 -7.01 0.33
CA ALA A 345 27.70 -6.37 -0.54
C ALA A 345 27.41 -4.87 -0.66
N ALA A 346 28.47 -4.05 -0.69
CA ALA A 346 28.31 -2.60 -0.72
C ALA A 346 27.46 -2.18 -1.93
N GLY A 347 26.37 -1.45 -1.68
CA GLY A 347 25.41 -1.03 -2.71
C GLY A 347 24.21 -1.95 -2.95
N GLU A 348 24.13 -3.12 -2.30
CA GLU A 348 22.92 -3.95 -2.33
C GLU A 348 21.95 -3.59 -1.20
N PRO A 349 20.66 -3.35 -1.48
CA PRO A 349 19.67 -3.07 -0.46
C PRO A 349 19.25 -4.36 0.25
N PHE A 350 19.19 -4.30 1.58
CA PHE A 350 18.82 -5.41 2.45
C PHE A 350 17.54 -5.09 3.21
N THR A 351 16.50 -5.94 3.10
CA THR A 351 15.22 -5.73 3.78
C THR A 351 15.30 -6.14 5.24
N VAL A 352 15.01 -5.21 6.15
CA VAL A 352 15.09 -5.41 7.60
C VAL A 352 13.72 -5.54 8.24
N LEU A 353 12.70 -4.89 7.66
CA LEU A 353 11.31 -5.00 8.12
C LEU A 353 10.39 -5.08 6.91
N ARG A 354 9.40 -5.98 6.96
CA ARG A 354 8.32 -6.08 5.99
C ARG A 354 6.99 -5.97 6.71
N GLY A 355 6.15 -5.04 6.28
CA GLY A 355 4.79 -4.88 6.80
C GLY A 355 3.80 -5.81 6.11
N GLU A 356 2.67 -6.07 6.77
CA GLU A 356 1.58 -6.91 6.22
C GLU A 356 0.98 -6.36 4.91
N LEU A 357 1.06 -5.05 4.71
CA LEU A 357 0.59 -4.35 3.51
C LEU A 357 1.64 -4.28 2.39
N GLY A 358 2.79 -4.96 2.53
CA GLY A 358 3.86 -4.99 1.53
C GLY A 358 4.79 -3.76 1.53
N ASP A 359 4.70 -2.90 2.55
CA ASP A 359 5.72 -1.89 2.83
C ASP A 359 7.03 -2.59 3.26
N GLU A 360 8.19 -2.07 2.85
CA GLU A 360 9.50 -2.61 3.22
C GLU A 360 10.44 -1.53 3.76
N LEU A 361 11.09 -1.78 4.89
CA LEU A 361 12.24 -1.02 5.35
C LEU A 361 13.51 -1.70 4.84
N GLN A 362 14.30 -0.99 4.05
CA GLN A 362 15.57 -1.48 3.51
C GLN A 362 16.74 -0.67 4.04
N LEU A 363 17.86 -1.34 4.32
CA LEU A 363 19.15 -0.72 4.60
C LEU A 363 20.06 -0.86 3.39
N LEU A 364 20.75 0.22 3.04
CA LEU A 364 21.73 0.26 1.96
C LEU A 364 23.10 0.56 2.58
N CYS A 365 24.08 -0.32 2.37
CA CYS A 365 25.46 -0.05 2.79
C CYS A 365 26.03 1.12 1.99
N ALA A 366 26.70 2.05 2.67
CA ALA A 366 27.42 3.13 2.01
C ALA A 366 28.41 2.59 0.95
N PRO A 367 28.30 3.00 -0.33
CA PRO A 367 29.22 2.55 -1.36
C PRO A 367 30.67 2.99 -1.07
N PRO A 368 31.67 2.19 -1.46
CA PRO A 368 33.08 2.56 -1.28
C PRO A 368 33.42 3.82 -2.10
N GLY A 369 34.31 4.67 -1.57
CA GLY A 369 34.80 5.87 -2.25
C GLY A 369 34.00 7.17 -2.03
N LEU A 370 32.97 7.15 -1.18
CA LEU A 370 32.23 8.37 -0.80
C LEU A 370 33.10 9.42 -0.09
N GLU A 371 34.15 8.99 0.62
CA GLU A 371 35.12 9.90 1.25
C GLU A 371 35.91 10.70 0.22
N ALA A 372 36.37 10.05 -0.87
CA ALA A 372 37.04 10.74 -1.97
C ALA A 372 36.11 11.72 -2.70
N ALA A 373 34.80 11.43 -2.76
CA ALA A 373 33.81 12.36 -3.29
C ALA A 373 33.65 13.62 -2.42
N ALA A 374 33.93 13.53 -1.11
CA ALA A 374 33.88 14.65 -0.17
C ALA A 374 34.97 15.70 -0.42
N GLU A 375 36.16 15.25 -0.82
CA GLU A 375 37.36 16.07 -1.06
C GLU A 375 37.38 16.75 -2.45
N ALA A 376 36.55 16.28 -3.39
CA ALA A 376 36.40 16.93 -4.68
C ALA A 376 35.81 18.36 -4.48
N PRO A 377 36.48 19.41 -4.99
CA PRO A 377 35.99 20.77 -4.84
C PRO A 377 34.59 20.87 -5.45
N ALA A 378 33.65 21.51 -4.73
CA ALA A 378 32.32 21.80 -5.24
C ALA A 378 32.49 22.51 -6.58
N ALA A 379 32.22 21.80 -7.67
CA ALA A 379 32.46 22.32 -9.01
C ALA A 379 31.62 23.60 -9.18
N GLY A 380 32.30 24.76 -9.15
CA GLY A 380 31.74 26.00 -9.66
C GLY A 380 31.23 25.70 -11.07
N GLY A 381 30.00 26.16 -11.35
CA GLY A 381 29.20 25.73 -12.50
C GLY A 381 30.04 25.47 -13.73
N THR A 382 29.92 24.25 -14.28
CA THR A 382 30.60 23.87 -15.51
C THR A 382 30.30 24.93 -16.56
N PRO A 383 31.31 25.67 -17.05
CA PRO A 383 31.05 26.69 -18.04
C PRO A 383 30.50 26.02 -19.31
N TRP A 384 29.54 26.68 -19.95
CA TRP A 384 28.73 26.12 -21.04
C TRP A 384 29.56 25.46 -22.17
N TRP A 385 30.79 25.91 -22.38
CA TRP A 385 31.71 25.36 -23.39
C TRP A 385 32.24 23.96 -23.07
N ALA A 386 32.33 23.57 -21.79
CA ALA A 386 32.76 22.23 -21.38
C ALA A 386 31.71 21.16 -21.70
N THR A 387 30.43 21.51 -21.59
CA THR A 387 29.29 20.66 -21.98
C THR A 387 29.25 20.47 -23.50
N VAL A 388 29.57 21.52 -24.27
CA VAL A 388 29.67 21.46 -25.74
C VAL A 388 30.85 20.57 -26.18
N ALA A 389 32.01 20.66 -25.53
CA ALA A 389 33.17 19.83 -25.85
C ALA A 389 32.94 18.32 -25.63
N GLN A 390 32.09 17.94 -24.68
CA GLN A 390 31.67 16.54 -24.46
C GLN A 390 30.69 16.04 -25.51
N VAL A 391 29.75 16.88 -25.95
CA VAL A 391 28.79 16.54 -27.03
C VAL A 391 29.50 16.32 -28.37
N PHE A 392 30.60 17.05 -28.61
CA PHE A 392 31.41 16.93 -29.83
C PHE A 392 32.65 16.02 -29.69
N GLY A 393 32.82 15.32 -28.56
CA GLY A 393 33.82 14.26 -28.41
C GLY A 393 35.28 14.71 -28.25
N PHE A 394 35.54 15.96 -27.87
CA PHE A 394 36.90 16.53 -27.82
C PHE A 394 37.63 16.37 -26.46
N ALA A 395 36.96 15.94 -25.39
CA ALA A 395 37.55 15.77 -24.06
C ALA A 395 37.45 14.32 -23.56
N GLY A 396 38.52 13.55 -23.77
CA GLY A 396 38.70 12.18 -23.29
C GLY A 396 39.17 12.13 -21.83
N GLY A 397 38.29 12.47 -20.89
CA GLY A 397 38.54 12.33 -19.47
C GLY A 397 37.23 12.32 -18.70
N ARG A 398 36.64 11.14 -18.50
CA ARG A 398 35.51 10.97 -17.58
C ARG A 398 36.02 11.23 -16.16
N ALA A 399 35.82 12.44 -15.65
CA ALA A 399 35.81 12.65 -14.21
C ALA A 399 34.77 11.69 -13.62
N ALA A 400 35.13 10.95 -12.58
CA ALA A 400 34.19 10.07 -11.88
C ALA A 400 32.98 10.92 -11.46
N ALA A 401 31.79 10.56 -11.95
CA ALA A 401 30.57 11.29 -11.61
C ALA A 401 30.38 11.27 -10.10
N ASP A 402 30.04 12.43 -9.50
CA ASP A 402 29.72 12.52 -8.07
C ASP A 402 28.60 11.51 -7.76
N PRO A 403 28.82 10.52 -6.86
CA PRO A 403 27.81 9.50 -6.55
C PRO A 403 26.70 10.02 -5.62
N LEU A 404 26.88 11.19 -4.99
CA LEU A 404 25.95 11.71 -3.98
C LEU A 404 24.54 12.05 -4.51
N PRO A 405 24.35 12.63 -5.71
CA PRO A 405 23.01 12.91 -6.25
C PRO A 405 22.18 11.64 -6.47
N ALA A 406 22.77 10.61 -7.10
CA ALA A 406 22.11 9.34 -7.33
C ALA A 406 21.79 8.61 -6.01
N LEU A 407 22.67 8.72 -5.02
CA LEU A 407 22.44 8.17 -3.68
C LEU A 407 21.31 8.92 -2.96
N ARG A 408 21.26 10.25 -3.08
CA ARG A 408 20.21 11.09 -2.48
C ARG A 408 18.82 10.70 -2.96
N GLU A 409 18.64 10.37 -4.24
CA GLU A 409 17.35 9.92 -4.78
C GLU A 409 16.91 8.55 -4.26
N GLN A 410 17.87 7.70 -3.85
CA GLN A 410 17.60 6.33 -3.43
C GLN A 410 17.30 6.19 -1.94
N VAL A 411 17.76 7.12 -1.09
CA VAL A 411 17.67 7.01 0.38
C VAL A 411 16.85 8.15 0.99
N ALA A 412 16.04 7.80 1.99
CA ALA A 412 15.18 8.74 2.72
C ALA A 412 15.92 9.39 3.90
N ALA A 413 16.72 8.61 4.63
CA ALA A 413 17.52 9.06 5.77
C ALA A 413 18.83 8.26 5.87
N VAL A 414 19.73 8.71 6.75
CA VAL A 414 20.97 8.03 7.10
C VAL A 414 20.88 7.50 8.52
N LEU A 415 21.25 6.23 8.72
CA LEU A 415 21.49 5.64 10.02
C LEU A 415 23.00 5.56 10.24
N LEU A 416 23.54 6.48 11.05
CA LEU A 416 24.96 6.60 11.34
C LEU A 416 25.29 5.91 12.66
N HIS A 417 26.10 4.86 12.63
CA HIS A 417 26.62 4.18 13.81
C HIS A 417 28.05 4.65 14.10
N THR A 418 28.27 5.23 15.27
CA THR A 418 29.53 5.92 15.61
C THR A 418 29.85 5.87 17.09
N ARG A 419 31.10 6.15 17.47
CA ARG A 419 31.49 6.41 18.87
C ARG A 419 31.27 7.88 19.24
N ALA A 420 31.14 8.15 20.54
CA ALA A 420 31.06 9.53 21.03
C ALA A 420 32.34 10.30 20.69
N GLY A 421 32.21 11.48 20.08
CA GLY A 421 33.34 12.33 19.69
C GLY A 421 34.08 11.91 18.40
N ALA A 422 33.68 10.81 17.74
CA ALA A 422 34.26 10.44 16.46
C ALA A 422 33.87 11.44 15.34
N GLN A 423 34.80 11.70 14.43
CA GLN A 423 34.59 12.64 13.32
C GLN A 423 33.56 12.08 12.34
N ARG A 424 32.49 12.84 12.10
CA ARG A 424 31.47 12.47 11.11
C ARG A 424 32.00 12.64 9.69
N PRO A 425 31.70 11.72 8.76
CA PRO A 425 32.11 11.87 7.36
C PRO A 425 31.57 13.16 6.75
N ALA A 426 32.46 13.97 6.16
CA ALA A 426 32.12 15.31 5.64
C ALA A 426 31.08 15.27 4.49
N TRP A 427 31.02 14.18 3.72
CA TRP A 427 30.05 14.00 2.64
C TRP A 427 28.61 13.89 3.13
N LEU A 428 28.36 13.53 4.40
CA LEU A 428 27.00 13.46 4.95
C LEU A 428 26.29 14.82 4.90
N ALA A 429 27.00 15.90 5.18
CA ALA A 429 26.47 17.26 5.08
C ALA A 429 26.08 17.61 3.62
N ARG A 430 26.86 17.14 2.64
CA ARG A 430 26.56 17.30 1.20
C ARG A 430 25.41 16.42 0.73
N LEU A 431 25.18 15.26 1.34
CA LEU A 431 24.06 14.39 0.98
C LEU A 431 22.72 15.07 1.26
N GLY A 432 22.62 15.90 2.31
CA GLY A 432 21.42 16.70 2.60
C GLY A 432 20.21 15.85 2.99
N ARG A 433 20.43 14.69 3.60
CA ARG A 433 19.39 13.79 4.13
C ARG A 433 19.43 13.81 5.66
N PRO A 434 18.28 13.60 6.34
CA PRO A 434 18.23 13.53 7.80
C PRO A 434 19.09 12.37 8.32
N VAL A 435 19.78 12.59 9.44
CA VAL A 435 20.73 11.63 10.03
C VAL A 435 20.24 11.24 11.42
N VAL A 436 20.01 9.94 11.62
CA VAL A 436 19.80 9.32 12.93
C VAL A 436 21.11 8.71 13.38
N VAL A 437 21.55 9.02 14.59
CA VAL A 437 22.86 8.64 15.12
C VAL A 437 22.70 7.58 16.20
N LEU A 438 23.32 6.41 15.98
CA LEU A 438 23.50 5.34 16.96
C LEU A 438 24.88 5.47 17.60
N LEU A 439 24.93 5.70 18.91
CA LEU A 439 26.18 5.77 19.67
C LEU A 439 26.56 4.41 20.26
N GLU A 440 27.75 3.90 19.94
CA GLU A 440 28.22 2.62 20.51
C GLU A 440 28.48 2.73 22.02
N ASP A 441 29.09 3.84 22.45
CA ASP A 441 29.46 4.07 23.84
C ASP A 441 28.37 4.86 24.59
N SER A 442 28.10 4.44 25.82
CA SER A 442 27.08 5.02 26.70
C SER A 442 27.46 6.44 27.14
N ALA A 443 26.99 7.46 26.42
CA ALA A 443 26.75 8.78 27.00
C ALA A 443 25.27 8.87 27.38
N GLU A 444 24.96 9.50 28.51
CA GLU A 444 23.57 9.77 28.91
C GLU A 444 22.80 10.38 27.73
N PRO A 445 21.55 9.93 27.46
CA PRO A 445 20.77 10.46 26.36
C PRO A 445 20.57 11.96 26.56
N ASP A 446 21.11 12.76 25.65
CA ASP A 446 20.82 14.18 25.60
C ASP A 446 19.36 14.37 25.19
N ALA A 447 18.51 14.74 26.15
CA ALA A 447 17.08 14.96 25.93
C ALA A 447 16.79 16.04 24.87
N THR A 448 17.80 16.84 24.49
CA THR A 448 17.69 17.89 23.47
C THR A 448 17.96 17.40 22.04
N ALA A 449 18.41 16.15 21.84
CA ALA A 449 18.77 15.59 20.54
C ALA A 449 17.94 14.33 20.18
N PRO A 450 16.68 14.47 19.71
CA PRO A 450 15.76 13.35 19.50
C PRO A 450 16.20 12.33 18.44
N THR A 451 17.19 12.66 17.60
CA THR A 451 17.72 11.78 16.55
C THR A 451 19.03 11.09 16.94
N THR A 452 19.53 11.26 18.17
CA THR A 452 20.75 10.60 18.68
C THR A 452 20.38 9.66 19.83
N LEU A 453 20.70 8.38 19.70
CA LEU A 453 20.41 7.37 20.73
C LEU A 453 21.57 6.38 20.94
N PRO A 454 21.81 5.89 22.16
CA PRO A 454 22.76 4.81 22.40
C PRO A 454 22.31 3.52 21.70
N ALA A 455 23.21 2.82 21.03
CA ALA A 455 22.95 1.58 20.29
C ALA A 455 22.42 0.45 21.20
N ARG A 456 22.77 0.48 22.50
CA ARG A 456 22.27 -0.46 23.52
C ARG A 456 20.91 -0.04 24.12
N GLN A 457 20.45 1.19 23.91
CA GLN A 457 19.19 1.72 24.45
C GLN A 457 18.16 2.01 23.35
N ARG A 458 17.99 1.08 22.41
CA ARG A 458 17.02 1.19 21.30
C ARG A 458 15.61 0.80 21.68
N ALA A 459 15.47 0.05 22.78
CA ALA A 459 14.18 -0.37 23.30
C ALA A 459 13.44 0.78 23.95
N ASP A 460 12.11 0.81 23.78
CA ASP A 460 11.19 1.60 24.57
C ASP A 460 10.29 0.66 25.38
N GLY A 461 10.68 0.37 26.61
CA GLY A 461 10.03 -0.65 27.43
C GLY A 461 10.08 -2.04 26.79
N TRP A 462 8.91 -2.62 26.56
CA TRP A 462 8.75 -3.95 25.97
C TRP A 462 9.02 -3.98 24.46
N LEU A 463 9.12 -2.83 23.80
CA LEU A 463 9.33 -2.73 22.35
C LEU A 463 10.82 -2.56 22.01
N PRO A 464 11.53 -3.58 21.47
CA PRO A 464 13.00 -3.59 21.36
C PRO A 464 13.61 -2.48 20.48
N GLU A 465 12.85 -1.94 19.53
CA GLU A 465 13.28 -0.88 18.61
C GLU A 465 12.45 0.40 18.75
N GLY A 466 11.69 0.53 19.84
CA GLY A 466 10.72 1.62 20.01
C GLY A 466 11.36 3.00 19.94
N ARG A 467 12.50 3.21 20.58
CA ARG A 467 13.22 4.50 20.55
C ARG A 467 13.88 4.75 19.19
N LEU A 468 14.35 3.71 18.51
CA LEU A 468 14.86 3.85 17.14
C LEU A 468 13.75 4.28 16.18
N LEU A 469 12.56 3.68 16.28
CA LEU A 469 11.40 4.06 15.49
C LEU A 469 10.94 5.49 15.78
N GLN A 470 10.96 5.93 17.04
CA GLN A 470 10.68 7.32 17.42
C GLN A 470 11.71 8.29 16.82
N ALA A 471 13.00 7.96 16.89
CA ALA A 471 14.07 8.77 16.30
C ALA A 471 13.95 8.86 14.77
N LEU A 472 13.59 7.75 14.10
CA LEU A 472 13.31 7.73 12.67
C LEU A 472 12.06 8.55 12.31
N ALA A 473 11.01 8.49 13.13
CA ALA A 473 9.79 9.27 12.92
C ALA A 473 10.06 10.77 13.06
N ALA A 474 10.84 11.17 14.07
CA ALA A 474 11.27 12.56 14.25
C ALA A 474 12.17 13.06 13.10
N ALA A 475 12.94 12.16 12.46
CA ALA A 475 13.84 12.50 11.38
C ALA A 475 13.16 12.59 9.99
N LEU A 476 12.02 11.91 9.79
CA LEU A 476 11.39 11.70 8.48
C LEU A 476 10.08 12.49 8.27
N ASP A 477 9.74 13.44 9.13
CA ASP A 477 8.60 14.37 8.99
C ASP A 477 7.28 13.71 8.51
N ASP A 478 6.64 12.90 9.37
CA ASP A 478 5.33 12.26 9.11
C ASP A 478 5.25 11.34 7.85
N ASP A 479 6.32 10.60 7.53
CA ASP A 479 6.28 9.60 6.46
C ASP A 479 5.26 8.47 6.77
N LEU A 480 4.17 8.43 6.00
CA LEU A 480 3.09 7.44 6.13
C LEU A 480 3.56 5.98 5.97
N ARG A 481 4.65 5.72 5.23
CA ARG A 481 5.21 4.36 5.10
C ARG A 481 5.82 3.91 6.42
N LEU A 482 6.58 4.80 7.06
CA LEU A 482 7.18 4.52 8.37
C LEU A 482 6.10 4.33 9.45
N GLN A 483 5.01 5.11 9.41
CA GLN A 483 3.89 4.95 10.36
C GLN A 483 3.24 3.56 10.23
N ARG A 484 2.98 3.10 9.00
CA ARG A 484 2.42 1.76 8.76
C ARG A 484 3.38 0.64 9.14
N LEU A 485 4.66 0.77 8.80
CA LEU A 485 5.72 -0.17 9.20
C LEU A 485 5.83 -0.26 10.73
N THR A 486 5.81 0.89 11.41
CA THR A 486 5.82 0.98 12.88
C THR A 486 4.61 0.27 13.48
N ALA A 487 3.40 0.54 12.98
CA ALA A 487 2.18 -0.10 13.49
C ALA A 487 2.20 -1.62 13.29
N SER A 488 2.62 -2.09 12.11
CA SER A 488 2.74 -3.52 11.80
C SER A 488 3.79 -4.20 12.69
N TRP A 489 4.94 -3.56 12.92
CA TRP A 489 5.96 -4.05 13.83
C TRP A 489 5.47 -4.11 15.28
N GLN A 490 4.82 -3.04 15.77
CA GLN A 490 4.26 -3.00 17.12
C GLN A 490 3.24 -4.11 17.35
N ALA A 491 2.34 -4.35 16.39
CA ALA A 491 1.37 -5.44 16.46
C ALA A 491 2.06 -6.82 16.52
N ALA A 492 3.07 -7.05 15.69
CA ALA A 492 3.84 -8.29 15.70
C ALA A 492 4.59 -8.51 17.02
N GLN A 493 5.20 -7.45 17.58
CA GLN A 493 5.87 -7.52 18.87
C GLN A 493 4.88 -7.73 20.02
N ALA A 494 3.69 -7.10 19.97
CA ALA A 494 2.65 -7.31 20.98
C ALA A 494 2.19 -8.77 20.99
N ALA A 495 1.93 -9.36 19.82
CA ALA A 495 1.57 -10.76 19.69
C ALA A 495 2.67 -11.71 20.21
N ARG A 496 3.94 -11.41 19.92
CA ARG A 496 5.09 -12.18 20.46
C ARG A 496 5.18 -12.08 21.98
N PHE A 497 4.99 -10.89 22.53
CA PHE A 497 5.00 -10.67 23.97
C PHE A 497 3.82 -11.38 24.66
N ASP A 498 2.63 -11.37 24.05
CA ASP A 498 1.48 -12.13 24.54
C ASP A 498 1.75 -13.64 24.54
N ALA A 499 2.37 -14.16 23.49
CA ALA A 499 2.78 -15.57 23.40
C ALA A 499 3.84 -15.93 24.47
N LEU A 500 4.80 -15.05 24.71
CA LEU A 500 5.80 -15.21 25.78
C LEU A 500 5.12 -15.28 27.16
N VAL A 501 4.20 -14.36 27.44
CA VAL A 501 3.44 -14.35 28.70
C VAL A 501 2.58 -15.60 28.85
N ALA A 502 1.93 -16.05 27.78
CA ALA A 502 1.14 -17.28 27.79
C ALA A 502 2.01 -18.50 28.12
N GLU A 503 3.18 -18.64 27.48
CA GLU A 503 4.13 -19.73 27.75
C GLU A 503 4.65 -19.72 29.20
N LEU A 504 4.96 -18.54 29.74
CA LEU A 504 5.36 -18.40 31.15
C LEU A 504 4.22 -18.81 32.10
N ALA A 505 3.00 -18.37 31.82
CA ALA A 505 1.81 -18.66 32.61
C ALA A 505 1.47 -20.16 32.56
N ASP A 506 1.52 -20.78 31.39
CA ASP A 506 1.27 -22.21 31.18
C ASP A 506 2.31 -23.05 31.93
N THR A 507 3.60 -22.70 31.81
CA THR A 507 4.68 -23.40 32.53
C THR A 507 4.52 -23.27 34.05
N LEU A 508 4.24 -22.06 34.55
CA LEU A 508 4.02 -21.85 35.98
C LEU A 508 2.79 -22.58 36.50
N ALA A 509 1.71 -22.61 35.72
CA ALA A 509 0.49 -23.31 36.10
C ALA A 509 0.68 -24.83 36.08
N GLU A 510 1.40 -25.37 35.09
CA GLU A 510 1.78 -26.78 35.04
C GLU A 510 2.59 -27.16 36.28
N VAL A 511 3.64 -26.40 36.60
CA VAL A 511 4.46 -26.63 37.80
C VAL A 511 3.62 -26.50 39.07
N ALA A 512 2.77 -25.48 39.18
CA ALA A 512 1.97 -25.22 40.37
C ALA A 512 0.85 -26.25 40.60
N THR A 513 0.40 -26.96 39.57
CA THR A 513 -0.66 -27.99 39.65
C THR A 513 -0.10 -29.41 39.57
N THR A 514 1.22 -29.56 39.46
CA THR A 514 1.86 -30.88 39.50
C THR A 514 1.80 -31.43 40.92
N HIS A 515 1.15 -32.58 41.06
CA HIS A 515 0.97 -33.30 42.32
C HIS A 515 1.50 -34.73 42.21
N GLU A 516 2.13 -35.22 43.27
CA GLU A 516 2.54 -36.63 43.38
C GLU A 516 1.80 -37.29 44.55
N ALA A 517 0.98 -38.28 44.21
CA ALA A 517 0.16 -39.01 45.18
C ALA A 517 1.03 -39.89 46.10
N LEU A 518 0.65 -39.97 47.38
CA LEU A 518 1.22 -40.91 48.34
C LEU A 518 0.32 -42.15 48.42
N ALA A 519 0.91 -43.32 48.58
CA ALA A 519 0.14 -44.54 48.81
C ALA A 519 -0.37 -44.55 50.26
N ASP A 520 -1.64 -44.87 50.47
CA ASP A 520 -2.25 -44.81 51.81
C ASP A 520 -1.97 -46.05 52.69
N GLU A 521 -1.30 -47.10 52.18
CA GLU A 521 -1.31 -48.46 52.78
C GLU A 521 0.04 -48.97 53.31
N GLY A 522 0.85 -48.13 53.99
CA GLY A 522 2.14 -48.54 54.55
C GLY A 522 2.36 -48.24 56.04
N SER A 523 3.18 -49.08 56.70
CA SER A 523 3.78 -48.88 58.03
C SER A 523 4.44 -47.49 58.19
N LEU A 524 4.57 -46.99 59.44
CA LEU A 524 5.20 -45.70 59.74
C LEU A 524 6.61 -45.53 59.14
N LEU A 525 7.37 -46.64 58.98
CA LEU A 525 8.69 -46.64 58.36
C LEU A 525 8.66 -46.59 56.82
N SER A 526 7.65 -47.17 56.16
CA SER A 526 7.49 -47.10 54.69
C SER A 526 6.99 -45.73 54.21
N ARG A 527 6.25 -45.00 55.06
CA ARG A 527 5.77 -43.63 54.75
C ARG A 527 6.89 -42.63 54.52
N GLY A 528 8.02 -42.77 55.20
CA GLY A 528 9.19 -41.90 55.00
C GLY A 528 9.86 -42.12 53.64
N GLY A 529 10.00 -43.38 53.22
CA GLY A 529 10.57 -43.74 51.92
C GLY A 529 9.66 -43.38 50.74
N GLU A 530 8.35 -43.57 50.88
CA GLU A 530 7.37 -43.19 49.85
C GLU A 530 7.26 -41.68 49.64
N ALA A 531 7.34 -40.89 50.73
CA ALA A 531 7.40 -39.44 50.64
C ALA A 531 8.65 -38.97 49.88
N GLU A 532 9.81 -39.57 50.16
CA GLU A 532 11.06 -39.24 49.46
C GLU A 532 11.03 -39.65 47.98
N ALA A 533 10.42 -40.80 47.64
CA ALA A 533 10.20 -41.21 46.27
C ALA A 533 9.22 -40.29 45.52
N ALA A 534 8.14 -39.84 46.16
CA ALA A 534 7.21 -38.86 45.61
C ALA A 534 7.90 -37.50 45.35
N ARG A 535 8.77 -37.05 46.26
CA ARG A 535 9.60 -35.85 46.08
C ARG A 535 10.53 -35.95 44.88
N THR A 536 11.27 -37.06 44.78
CA THR A 536 12.18 -37.29 43.66
C THR A 536 11.45 -37.26 42.30
N ARG A 537 10.25 -37.84 42.23
CA ARG A 537 9.41 -37.79 41.02
C ARG A 537 8.92 -36.38 40.69
N LEU A 538 8.54 -35.61 41.71
CA LEU A 538 8.10 -34.23 41.54
C LEU A 538 9.25 -33.34 41.04
N GLU A 539 10.47 -33.55 41.51
CA GLU A 539 11.69 -32.87 41.02
C GLU A 539 12.01 -33.24 39.57
N GLN A 540 11.91 -34.52 39.20
CA GLN A 540 12.09 -34.98 37.81
C GLN A 540 11.06 -34.36 36.86
N ARG A 541 9.81 -34.22 37.30
CA ARG A 541 8.77 -33.52 36.53
C ARG A 541 9.09 -32.04 36.36
N LEU A 542 9.52 -31.37 37.42
CA LEU A 542 9.96 -29.98 37.34
C LEU A 542 11.08 -29.80 36.30
N ASP A 543 12.10 -30.66 36.32
CA ASP A 543 13.20 -30.62 35.34
C ASP A 543 12.67 -30.81 33.90
N THR A 544 11.77 -31.77 33.71
CA THR A 544 11.13 -32.03 32.41
C THR A 544 10.33 -30.81 31.91
N SER A 545 9.50 -30.20 32.77
CA SER A 545 8.71 -29.03 32.41
C SER A 545 9.60 -27.81 32.10
N LEU A 546 10.68 -27.60 32.85
CA LEU A 546 11.64 -26.52 32.60
C LEU A 546 12.42 -26.71 31.29
N GLN A 547 12.82 -27.94 30.96
CA GLN A 547 13.45 -28.24 29.66
C GLN A 547 12.48 -28.00 28.50
N GLY A 548 11.22 -28.44 28.64
CA GLY A 548 10.18 -28.17 27.64
C GLY A 548 9.89 -26.69 27.45
N HIS A 549 9.83 -25.93 28.54
CA HIS A 549 9.69 -24.47 28.52
C HIS A 549 10.81 -23.80 27.73
N LEU A 550 12.07 -24.17 27.97
CA LEU A 550 13.21 -23.58 27.25
C LEU A 550 13.16 -23.85 25.75
N GLN A 551 12.76 -25.05 25.33
CA GLN A 551 12.59 -25.37 23.91
C GLN A 551 11.50 -24.52 23.26
N ARG A 552 10.34 -24.37 23.93
CA ARG A 552 9.25 -23.54 23.43
C ARG A 552 9.63 -22.06 23.40
N LEU A 553 10.29 -21.57 24.45
CA LEU A 553 10.83 -20.21 24.53
C LEU A 553 11.81 -19.92 23.38
N GLN A 554 12.70 -20.87 23.06
CA GLN A 554 13.65 -20.72 21.97
C GLN A 554 12.94 -20.60 20.62
N VAL A 555 11.96 -21.46 20.37
CA VAL A 555 11.13 -21.42 19.15
C VAL A 555 10.33 -20.12 19.06
N LEU A 556 9.78 -19.63 20.18
CA LEU A 556 9.03 -18.37 20.24
C LEU A 556 9.89 -17.13 19.94
N LEU A 557 11.16 -17.13 20.38
CA LEU A 557 12.03 -15.96 20.27
C LEU A 557 12.84 -15.91 18.97
N TRP A 558 13.31 -17.06 18.47
CA TRP A 558 14.20 -17.16 17.30
C TRP A 558 13.65 -18.00 16.14
N GLY A 559 12.48 -18.63 16.30
CA GLY A 559 11.90 -19.48 15.26
C GLY A 559 12.64 -20.82 15.08
N ALA A 560 12.01 -21.77 14.38
CA ALA A 560 12.51 -23.15 14.26
C ALA A 560 13.80 -23.28 13.42
N ALA A 561 14.03 -22.40 12.43
CA ALA A 561 15.15 -22.51 11.49
C ALA A 561 16.50 -22.07 12.08
N GLU A 562 16.55 -20.97 12.83
CA GLU A 562 17.77 -20.54 13.54
C GLU A 562 18.08 -21.43 14.75
N SER A 563 17.04 -21.97 15.40
CA SER A 563 17.18 -22.93 16.50
C SER A 563 17.93 -24.21 16.07
N ALA A 564 17.71 -24.67 14.83
CA ALA A 564 18.39 -25.83 14.26
C ALA A 564 19.87 -25.55 13.91
N VAL A 565 20.21 -24.32 13.51
CA VAL A 565 21.59 -23.89 13.23
C VAL A 565 22.39 -23.71 14.51
N LEU A 566 21.78 -23.12 15.56
CA LEU A 566 22.38 -23.05 16.89
C LEU A 566 22.57 -24.44 17.51
N ALA A 567 21.65 -25.39 17.23
CA ALA A 567 21.76 -26.80 17.66
C ALA A 567 22.70 -27.65 16.79
N GLY A 568 23.00 -27.21 15.56
CA GLY A 568 23.71 -27.96 14.53
C GLY A 568 24.91 -27.20 13.99
N GLY A 569 25.97 -27.14 14.79
CA GLY A 569 27.38 -26.96 14.36
C GLY A 569 27.69 -25.91 13.28
N GLU A 570 28.09 -24.71 13.71
CA GLU A 570 29.24 -23.95 13.16
C GLU A 570 29.61 -22.70 14.03
N GLY A 571 29.44 -22.80 15.36
CA GLY A 571 29.78 -21.73 16.31
C GLY A 571 31.28 -21.54 16.59
N ALA A 572 32.16 -21.89 15.64
CA ALA A 572 33.60 -21.69 15.75
C ALA A 572 34.11 -20.39 15.11
N ALA A 573 33.31 -19.73 14.27
CA ALA A 573 33.70 -18.50 13.59
C ALA A 573 33.40 -17.21 14.39
N LEU A 574 32.52 -17.26 15.39
CA LEU A 574 32.21 -16.11 16.26
C LEU A 574 33.09 -16.04 17.53
N ARG A 575 34.27 -16.69 17.49
CA ARG A 575 35.27 -16.70 18.59
C ARG A 575 36.54 -15.90 18.28
N SER A 576 36.57 -15.15 17.18
CA SER A 576 37.77 -14.42 16.73
C SER A 576 37.65 -12.89 16.80
N ALA A 577 36.84 -12.33 17.70
CA ALA A 577 36.71 -10.87 17.86
C ALA A 577 36.87 -10.35 19.30
N THR A 578 37.34 -11.17 20.23
CA THR A 578 37.70 -10.73 21.59
C THR A 578 39.00 -11.39 22.02
N GLY A 579 40.08 -11.04 21.31
CA GLY A 579 41.44 -11.22 21.79
C GLY A 579 42.03 -9.85 22.13
N GLU A 580 42.16 -9.54 23.42
CA GLU A 580 43.45 -9.18 24.05
C GLU A 580 43.28 -8.77 25.53
N GLY A 581 44.01 -9.47 26.41
CA GLY A 581 44.23 -9.15 27.83
C GLY A 581 43.20 -9.76 28.79
N THR A 582 43.51 -10.66 29.71
CA THR A 582 44.78 -10.98 30.37
C THR A 582 44.69 -12.36 31.03
N ALA A 583 45.86 -12.99 31.10
CA ALA A 583 46.08 -14.34 31.61
C ALA A 583 45.80 -14.51 33.11
N LEU A 584 45.14 -15.62 33.46
CA LEU A 584 45.44 -16.37 34.70
C LEU A 584 44.93 -17.82 34.57
N ARG A 585 45.66 -18.60 33.76
CA ARG A 585 45.78 -20.04 34.01
C ARG A 585 46.70 -20.22 35.22
N ALA A 586 46.14 -20.50 36.38
CA ALA A 586 46.87 -21.07 37.49
C ALA A 586 46.15 -22.32 38.00
N ARG A 587 46.84 -23.44 37.80
CA ARG A 587 46.65 -24.78 38.37
C ARG A 587 45.92 -24.79 39.72
N VAL A 588 44.80 -25.51 39.79
CA VAL A 588 44.39 -26.15 41.04
C VAL A 588 44.87 -27.59 40.96
N GLY A 589 45.87 -27.89 41.78
CA GLY A 589 46.54 -29.18 41.82
C GLY A 589 45.67 -30.29 42.37
N GLU A 590 45.89 -31.48 41.81
CA GLU A 590 45.66 -32.75 42.48
C GLU A 590 46.34 -32.74 43.84
N GLY A 591 45.59 -33.04 44.90
CA GLY A 591 46.14 -33.20 46.24
C GLY A 591 45.34 -32.51 47.34
N ARG A 592 44.07 -32.90 47.50
CA ARG A 592 43.32 -33.01 48.77
C ARG A 592 41.86 -33.37 48.49
N ALA A 593 41.69 -34.56 47.93
CA ALA A 593 40.48 -35.34 48.13
C ALA A 593 40.58 -35.99 49.52
N ALA A 594 40.13 -35.31 50.56
CA ALA A 594 39.72 -35.88 51.85
C ALA A 594 39.26 -34.76 52.78
N LEU A 595 38.07 -34.94 53.36
CA LEU A 595 37.42 -34.10 54.38
C LEU A 595 36.87 -32.74 53.88
N VAL A 596 35.61 -32.75 53.43
CA VAL A 596 34.45 -32.09 54.09
C VAL A 596 33.19 -32.73 53.47
N GLY A 597 32.44 -33.46 54.29
CA GLY A 597 31.14 -34.02 53.93
C GLY A 597 30.03 -32.98 54.06
N GLY A 598 29.00 -33.13 53.23
CA GLY A 598 27.73 -32.39 53.32
C GLY A 598 27.66 -31.19 52.36
N ALA A 599 26.77 -31.31 51.36
CA ALA A 599 26.25 -30.22 50.52
C ALA A 599 27.24 -29.54 49.53
N LEU A 600 27.49 -30.13 48.35
CA LEU A 600 27.98 -29.43 47.14
C LEU A 600 28.02 -30.33 45.87
N SER A 601 26.92 -31.02 45.49
CA SER A 601 26.93 -31.90 44.29
C SER A 601 25.95 -31.56 43.15
N GLY A 602 24.96 -30.67 43.34
CA GLY A 602 23.93 -30.40 42.31
C GLY A 602 24.43 -29.59 41.10
N ALA A 603 25.06 -28.45 41.35
CA ALA A 603 25.51 -27.54 40.28
C ALA A 603 26.64 -28.13 39.42
N LEU A 604 27.54 -28.93 40.01
CA LEU A 604 28.69 -29.54 39.33
C LEU A 604 28.30 -30.71 38.42
N VAL A 605 27.23 -31.45 38.73
CA VAL A 605 26.72 -32.53 37.86
C VAL A 605 26.01 -31.95 36.64
N GLY A 606 25.23 -30.88 36.83
CA GLY A 606 24.57 -30.14 35.76
C GLY A 606 25.55 -29.46 34.78
N LEU A 607 26.59 -28.83 35.31
CA LEU A 607 27.64 -28.18 34.52
C LEU A 607 28.49 -29.20 33.73
N LYS A 608 28.58 -30.46 34.20
CA LYS A 608 29.24 -31.57 33.49
C LYS A 608 28.41 -32.06 32.29
N ALA A 609 27.08 -32.01 32.38
CA ALA A 609 26.18 -32.30 31.26
C ALA A 609 26.23 -31.20 30.18
N ASP A 610 26.33 -29.93 30.58
CA ASP A 610 26.45 -28.79 29.67
C ASP A 610 27.79 -28.72 28.91
N LEU A 611 28.87 -29.21 29.54
CA LEU A 611 30.18 -29.38 28.89
C LEU A 611 30.20 -30.57 27.91
N LEU A 612 29.44 -31.64 28.18
CA LEU A 612 29.33 -32.81 27.31
C LEU A 612 28.43 -32.57 26.08
N SER A 613 27.54 -31.57 26.12
CA SER A 613 26.69 -31.15 24.99
C SER A 613 27.34 -30.12 24.07
N GLY A 614 28.59 -29.69 24.33
CA GLY A 614 29.29 -28.69 23.53
C GLY A 614 28.77 -27.26 23.69
N GLY A 615 28.07 -26.94 24.80
CA GLY A 615 27.48 -25.62 25.04
C GLY A 615 26.10 -25.41 24.41
N LEU A 616 25.54 -26.45 23.76
CA LEU A 616 24.24 -26.41 23.10
C LEU A 616 23.04 -26.37 24.07
N THR A 617 23.27 -26.62 25.35
CA THR A 617 22.25 -26.61 26.39
C THR A 617 22.04 -25.24 27.04
N LEU A 618 22.78 -24.20 26.64
CA LEU A 618 22.68 -22.83 27.20
C LEU A 618 22.69 -22.79 28.76
N GLY A 619 23.32 -23.76 29.42
CA GLY A 619 23.34 -23.87 30.88
C GLY A 619 22.17 -24.64 31.51
N ALA A 620 21.38 -25.41 30.75
CA ALA A 620 20.21 -26.14 31.26
C ALA A 620 20.54 -27.10 32.42
N GLY A 621 21.66 -27.81 32.35
CA GLY A 621 22.12 -28.66 33.45
C GLY A 621 22.54 -27.83 34.66
N ALA A 622 23.29 -26.75 34.46
CA ALA A 622 23.68 -25.81 35.52
C ALA A 622 22.48 -25.11 36.18
N VAL A 623 21.37 -24.96 35.45
CA VAL A 623 20.11 -24.35 35.89
C VAL A 623 19.26 -25.28 36.74
N ALA A 624 19.01 -26.51 36.29
CA ALA A 624 18.30 -27.51 37.08
C ALA A 624 19.12 -27.87 38.32
N GLY A 625 20.44 -28.06 38.14
CA GLY A 625 21.40 -28.29 39.22
C GLY A 625 21.62 -27.08 40.13
N GLY A 626 21.40 -25.85 39.63
CA GLY A 626 21.50 -24.60 40.39
C GLY A 626 20.24 -24.25 41.16
N LEU A 627 19.05 -24.51 40.61
CA LEU A 627 17.77 -24.37 41.32
C LEU A 627 17.61 -25.46 42.40
N LEU A 628 17.91 -26.72 42.07
CA LEU A 628 17.94 -27.82 43.05
C LEU A 628 19.12 -27.65 44.03
N GLY A 629 20.26 -27.12 43.57
CA GLY A 629 21.43 -26.82 44.41
C GLY A 629 21.23 -25.65 45.37
N ALA A 630 20.51 -24.61 44.96
CA ALA A 630 20.11 -23.47 45.80
C ALA A 630 19.01 -23.84 46.80
N LEU A 631 18.13 -24.79 46.45
CA LEU A 631 17.23 -25.41 47.41
C LEU A 631 18.03 -26.26 48.41
N GLY A 632 19.03 -27.03 47.95
CA GLY A 632 19.74 -28.00 48.78
C GLY A 632 18.80 -29.10 49.31
N ALA A 633 19.35 -30.22 49.76
CA ALA A 633 18.53 -31.31 50.33
C ALA A 633 17.63 -30.85 51.50
N ALA A 634 18.02 -29.77 52.20
CA ALA A 634 17.24 -29.18 53.30
C ALA A 634 16.16 -28.17 52.87
N GLY A 635 16.31 -27.48 51.73
CA GLY A 635 15.33 -26.51 51.23
C GLY A 635 14.29 -27.10 50.29
N ALA A 636 14.61 -28.20 49.58
CA ALA A 636 13.61 -29.03 48.90
C ALA A 636 12.60 -29.64 49.90
N ALA A 637 13.08 -30.06 51.07
CA ALA A 637 12.23 -30.53 52.18
C ALA A 637 11.35 -29.42 52.79
N ARG A 638 11.69 -28.13 52.62
CA ARG A 638 10.92 -26.96 53.11
C ARG A 638 10.01 -26.34 52.05
N GLY A 639 10.30 -26.54 50.76
CA GLY A 639 9.53 -25.99 49.63
C GLY A 639 8.36 -26.87 49.19
N LEU A 640 8.09 -27.96 49.91
CA LEU A 640 7.06 -28.94 49.60
C LEU A 640 6.08 -29.05 50.76
N ASN A 641 4.81 -28.94 50.44
CA ASN A 641 3.73 -29.17 51.39
C ASN A 641 3.17 -30.58 51.20
N LEU A 642 3.03 -31.30 52.32
CA LEU A 642 2.20 -32.49 52.39
C LEU A 642 0.74 -32.03 52.50
N VAL A 643 -0.01 -32.14 51.41
CA VAL A 643 -1.43 -31.77 51.37
C VAL A 643 -2.24 -33.02 51.68
N ARG A 644 -2.98 -32.98 52.79
CA ARG A 644 -4.06 -33.96 53.03
C ARG A 644 -5.23 -33.57 52.14
N GLY A 645 -5.27 -34.14 50.94
CA GLY A 645 -6.34 -33.93 49.99
C GLY A 645 -7.64 -34.56 50.45
N THR A 646 -8.74 -34.17 49.80
CA THR A 646 -10.07 -34.76 50.05
C THR A 646 -10.20 -36.15 49.43
N ASP A 647 -9.36 -36.47 48.44
CA ASP A 647 -9.31 -37.75 47.74
C ASP A 647 -8.14 -38.63 48.21
N ARG A 648 -6.91 -38.10 48.24
CA ARG A 648 -5.70 -38.78 48.72
C ARG A 648 -4.67 -37.77 49.23
N SER A 649 -3.72 -38.23 50.05
CA SER A 649 -2.58 -37.37 50.43
C SER A 649 -1.60 -37.24 49.27
N PHE A 650 -1.09 -36.03 49.02
CA PHE A 650 -0.13 -35.77 47.94
C PHE A 650 0.92 -34.73 48.34
N VAL A 651 2.05 -34.74 47.63
CA VAL A 651 3.11 -33.74 47.75
C VAL A 651 2.92 -32.68 46.66
N ALA A 652 3.00 -31.40 47.03
CA ALA A 652 2.87 -30.27 46.13
C ALA A 652 3.85 -29.14 46.50
N TRP A 653 4.15 -28.26 45.54
CA TRP A 653 4.97 -27.07 45.77
C TRP A 653 4.28 -26.04 46.67
N ASP A 654 5.03 -25.54 47.66
CA ASP A 654 4.59 -24.47 48.55
C ASP A 654 4.61 -23.10 47.86
N GLU A 655 4.03 -22.09 48.52
CA GLU A 655 3.94 -20.73 47.97
C GLU A 655 5.33 -20.12 47.73
N ALA A 656 6.29 -20.38 48.64
CA ALA A 656 7.62 -19.81 48.56
C ALA A 656 8.45 -20.37 47.38
N ALA A 657 8.29 -21.66 47.07
CA ALA A 657 8.90 -22.30 45.90
C ALA A 657 8.34 -21.72 44.60
N LEU A 658 7.01 -21.55 44.52
CA LEU A 658 6.38 -20.96 43.33
C LEU A 658 6.79 -19.52 43.10
N THR A 659 6.96 -18.71 44.16
CA THR A 659 7.52 -17.36 44.04
C THR A 659 8.93 -17.39 43.43
N ARG A 660 9.81 -18.30 43.90
CA ARG A 660 11.17 -18.44 43.35
C ARG A 660 11.17 -18.91 41.89
N PHE A 661 10.30 -19.84 41.52
CA PHE A 661 10.16 -20.28 40.14
C PHE A 661 9.66 -19.15 39.24
N THR A 662 8.68 -18.36 39.71
CA THR A 662 8.17 -17.19 39.00
C THR A 662 9.28 -16.18 38.72
N GLU A 663 10.04 -15.80 39.74
CA GLU A 663 11.16 -14.89 39.60
C GLU A 663 12.21 -15.41 38.60
N THR A 664 12.58 -16.69 38.70
CA THR A 664 13.59 -17.29 37.84
C THR A 664 13.15 -17.33 36.37
N LEU A 665 11.89 -17.71 36.12
CA LEU A 665 11.34 -17.78 34.76
C LEU A 665 11.25 -16.39 34.13
N LEU A 666 10.84 -15.38 34.89
CA LEU A 666 10.79 -13.99 34.42
C LEU A 666 12.19 -13.43 34.12
N GLN A 667 13.18 -13.67 34.98
CA GLN A 667 14.57 -13.27 34.75
C GLN A 667 15.11 -13.86 33.44
N ARG A 668 14.81 -15.14 33.18
CA ARG A 668 15.23 -15.81 31.93
C ARG A 668 14.50 -15.28 30.71
N ALA A 669 13.19 -15.05 30.80
CA ALA A 669 12.43 -14.44 29.71
C ALA A 669 13.01 -13.07 29.34
N LEU A 670 13.36 -12.25 30.34
CA LEU A 670 14.03 -10.97 30.12
C LEU A 670 15.43 -11.12 29.51
N GLY A 671 16.23 -12.06 29.99
CA GLY A 671 17.55 -12.33 29.40
C GLY A 671 17.46 -12.82 27.95
N ALA A 672 16.52 -13.72 27.65
CA ALA A 672 16.36 -14.30 26.32
C ALA A 672 15.73 -13.32 25.32
N ALA A 673 14.69 -12.57 25.72
CA ALA A 673 13.97 -11.66 24.83
C ALA A 673 14.65 -10.29 24.69
N HIS A 674 15.35 -9.81 25.73
CA HIS A 674 15.91 -8.45 25.78
C HIS A 674 17.43 -8.41 26.00
N GLY A 675 18.11 -9.56 26.11
CA GLY A 675 19.57 -9.62 26.26
C GLY A 675 20.08 -9.05 27.61
N LEU A 676 19.20 -8.92 28.61
CA LEU A 676 19.57 -8.38 29.91
C LEU A 676 20.46 -9.36 30.68
N ALA A 677 21.51 -8.83 31.33
CA ALA A 677 22.34 -9.63 32.22
C ALA A 677 21.48 -10.14 33.41
N PRO A 678 21.77 -11.33 33.98
CA PRO A 678 20.95 -11.91 35.04
C PRO A 678 20.77 -10.99 36.26
N GLU A 679 21.84 -10.30 36.67
CA GLU A 679 21.81 -9.35 37.79
C GLU A 679 20.96 -8.11 37.49
N GLU A 680 21.04 -7.61 36.25
CA GLU A 680 20.25 -6.45 35.81
C GLU A 680 18.76 -6.82 35.69
N ALA A 681 18.45 -8.00 35.15
CA ALA A 681 17.09 -8.52 35.08
C ALA A 681 16.48 -8.67 36.48
N ALA A 682 17.24 -9.20 37.45
CA ALA A 682 16.82 -9.31 38.84
C ALA A 682 16.54 -7.94 39.48
N GLN A 683 17.43 -6.97 39.29
CA GLN A 683 17.28 -5.60 39.82
C GLN A 683 16.02 -4.91 39.25
N ARG A 684 15.75 -5.06 37.95
CA ARG A 684 14.56 -4.48 37.30
C ARG A 684 13.26 -5.17 37.72
N LEU A 685 13.29 -6.49 37.94
CA LEU A 685 12.10 -7.27 38.32
C LEU A 685 11.71 -7.10 39.79
N ALA A 686 12.68 -6.91 40.70
CA ALA A 686 12.43 -6.83 42.14
C ALA A 686 11.28 -5.87 42.55
N PRO A 687 11.25 -4.60 42.12
CA PRO A 687 10.16 -3.69 42.48
C PRO A 687 8.81 -4.08 41.86
N ALA A 688 8.82 -4.60 40.63
CA ALA A 688 7.60 -5.02 39.92
C ALA A 688 6.98 -6.27 40.57
N LEU A 689 7.81 -7.25 40.93
CA LEU A 689 7.38 -8.46 41.66
C LEU A 689 6.86 -8.12 43.05
N ALA A 690 7.52 -7.22 43.78
CA ALA A 690 7.04 -6.79 45.10
C ALA A 690 5.63 -6.17 45.03
N ALA A 691 5.36 -5.36 44.00
CA ALA A 691 4.05 -4.74 43.79
C ALA A 691 2.93 -5.73 43.41
N ARG A 692 3.27 -6.96 42.99
CA ARG A 692 2.32 -8.00 42.56
C ARG A 692 2.34 -9.25 43.42
N GLN A 693 3.19 -9.29 44.45
CA GLN A 693 3.35 -10.43 45.36
C GLN A 693 2.02 -10.85 46.00
N GLY A 694 1.19 -9.89 46.45
CA GLY A 694 -0.11 -10.19 47.06
C GLY A 694 -1.13 -10.81 46.10
N GLN A 695 -1.10 -10.41 44.82
CA GLN A 695 -1.98 -10.97 43.78
C GLN A 695 -1.56 -12.40 43.44
N LEU A 696 -0.24 -12.63 43.22
CA LEU A 696 0.30 -13.96 42.96
C LEU A 696 0.06 -14.92 44.13
N ALA A 697 0.26 -14.46 45.38
CA ALA A 697 -0.03 -15.23 46.59
C ALA A 697 -1.49 -15.68 46.66
N THR A 698 -2.43 -14.80 46.29
CA THR A 698 -3.86 -15.13 46.24
C THR A 698 -4.13 -16.24 45.23
N LEU A 699 -3.52 -16.17 44.03
CA LEU A 699 -3.64 -17.21 43.00
C LEU A 699 -3.04 -18.55 43.46
N TRP A 700 -1.89 -18.52 44.14
CA TRP A 700 -1.27 -19.74 44.69
C TRP A 700 -2.11 -20.40 45.78
N ARG A 701 -2.86 -19.63 46.57
CA ARG A 701 -3.75 -20.15 47.62
C ARG A 701 -5.11 -20.61 47.08
N ALA A 702 -5.54 -20.08 45.94
CA ALA A 702 -6.80 -20.45 45.29
C ALA A 702 -6.77 -21.82 44.60
N ARG A 703 -5.59 -22.46 44.52
CA ARG A 703 -5.43 -23.84 44.03
C ARG A 703 -6.26 -24.83 44.84
N ARG A 704 -6.84 -25.81 44.15
CA ARG A 704 -7.70 -26.84 44.74
C ARG A 704 -6.88 -27.87 45.51
N LYS A 705 -7.44 -28.39 46.60
CA LYS A 705 -6.81 -29.40 47.48
C LYS A 705 -7.14 -30.85 47.07
N THR A 706 -7.28 -31.09 45.78
CA THR A 706 -7.61 -32.39 45.20
C THR A 706 -6.46 -32.85 44.32
N CYS A 707 -6.08 -34.13 44.35
CA CYS A 707 -4.90 -34.61 43.64
C CYS A 707 -5.12 -34.60 42.11
N ALA A 708 -6.31 -34.97 41.63
CA ALA A 708 -6.65 -35.04 40.21
C ALA A 708 -7.57 -33.88 39.79
N ASN A 709 -7.00 -32.85 39.15
CA ASN A 709 -7.73 -31.65 38.73
C ASN A 709 -7.57 -31.37 37.22
N PRO A 710 -8.30 -32.07 36.34
CA PRO A 710 -8.25 -31.80 34.92
C PRO A 710 -8.72 -30.35 34.64
N GLY A 711 -7.91 -29.58 33.92
CA GLY A 711 -8.21 -28.20 33.54
C GLY A 711 -7.84 -27.12 34.56
N GLU A 712 -7.35 -27.47 35.75
CA GLU A 712 -6.88 -26.47 36.73
C GLU A 712 -5.66 -25.69 36.21
N ALA A 713 -4.71 -26.37 35.56
CA ALA A 713 -3.55 -25.73 34.95
C ALA A 713 -3.97 -24.65 33.94
N ALA A 714 -4.92 -24.96 33.05
CA ALA A 714 -5.40 -24.01 32.04
C ALA A 714 -6.11 -22.79 32.68
N ALA A 715 -6.93 -23.01 33.70
CA ALA A 715 -7.62 -21.92 34.41
C ALA A 715 -6.65 -21.02 35.20
N LEU A 716 -5.64 -21.63 35.83
CA LEU A 716 -4.60 -20.91 36.55
C LEU A 716 -3.70 -20.13 35.58
N ALA A 717 -3.32 -20.72 34.45
CA ALA A 717 -2.53 -20.04 33.42
C ALA A 717 -3.23 -18.77 32.92
N LEU A 718 -4.52 -18.84 32.56
CA LEU A 718 -5.32 -17.68 32.18
C LEU A 718 -5.32 -16.57 33.25
N SER A 719 -5.38 -16.97 34.53
CA SER A 719 -5.36 -16.03 35.66
C SER A 719 -3.98 -15.42 35.91
N LEU A 720 -2.91 -16.11 35.52
CA LEU A 720 -1.51 -15.66 35.68
C LEU A 720 -1.06 -14.71 34.56
N GLN A 721 -1.68 -14.74 33.37
CA GLN A 721 -1.23 -13.92 32.23
C GLN A 721 -1.19 -12.43 32.55
N ALA A 722 -2.26 -11.87 33.14
CA ALA A 722 -2.32 -10.45 33.48
C ALA A 722 -1.24 -10.00 34.49
N PRO A 723 -1.09 -10.62 35.68
CA PRO A 723 -0.05 -10.21 36.63
C PRO A 723 1.37 -10.40 36.09
N LEU A 724 1.62 -11.44 35.28
CA LEU A 724 2.94 -11.66 34.67
C LEU A 724 3.26 -10.60 33.59
N ALA A 725 2.29 -10.28 32.73
CA ALA A 725 2.43 -9.22 31.74
C ALA A 725 2.72 -7.87 32.39
N ASP A 726 1.94 -7.49 33.41
CA ASP A 726 2.14 -6.23 34.14
C ASP A 726 3.53 -6.15 34.79
N THR A 727 3.99 -7.27 35.36
CA THR A 727 5.32 -7.36 35.98
C THR A 727 6.43 -7.12 34.95
N LEU A 728 6.33 -7.75 33.78
CA LEU A 728 7.30 -7.57 32.70
C LEU A 728 7.27 -6.15 32.12
N VAL A 729 6.09 -5.60 31.87
CA VAL A 729 5.93 -4.22 31.36
C VAL A 729 6.52 -3.21 32.34
N GLN A 730 6.24 -3.36 33.64
CA GLN A 730 6.79 -2.48 34.67
C GLN A 730 8.31 -2.60 34.79
N ALA A 731 8.85 -3.81 34.71
CA ALA A 731 10.31 -4.04 34.76
C ALA A 731 11.05 -3.45 33.56
N LEU A 732 10.39 -3.36 32.39
CA LEU A 732 10.99 -2.85 31.17
C LEU A 732 10.87 -1.32 31.02
N GLY A 733 9.88 -0.68 31.62
CA GLY A 733 9.85 0.78 31.82
C GLY A 733 9.57 1.64 30.57
N GLY A 734 8.60 1.27 29.74
CA GLY A 734 8.17 2.06 28.56
C GLY A 734 6.65 2.24 28.45
N PRO A 735 6.10 2.61 27.28
CA PRO A 735 4.67 2.89 27.12
C PRO A 735 3.83 1.66 27.49
N GLY A 736 2.76 1.89 28.24
CA GLY A 736 1.80 0.83 28.57
C GLY A 736 1.20 0.24 27.28
N ARG A 737 0.76 -1.03 27.33
CA ARG A 737 0.19 -1.79 26.18
C ARG A 737 -0.98 -1.09 25.44
N HIS A 738 -1.55 -0.02 26.00
CA HIS A 738 -2.72 0.70 25.48
C HIS A 738 -2.46 2.19 25.17
N ALA A 739 -1.20 2.60 25.04
CA ALA A 739 -0.83 3.98 24.71
C ALA A 739 -1.01 4.31 23.22
#